data_AF-A0ABD7EMF0-F1
#
_entry.id   AF-A0ABD7EMF0-F1
#
_cell.length_a   1.000
_cell.length_b   1.000
_cell.length_c   1.000
_cell.angle_alpha   90.00
_cell.angle_beta   90.00
_cell.angle_gamma   90.00
#
_symmetry.space_group_name_H-M   'P 1'
#
loop_
_entity.id
_entity.type
_entity.pdbx_description
1 polymer ?
#
loop_
_entity_poly.entity_id
_entity_poly.type
_entity_poly.pdbx_seq_one_letter_code
_entity_poly.pdbx_strand_id
1 'polypeptide(L)'
;MNRKISPIKELVDPEKIQAMAADSTYPRPRWMLNESANDRQWLLASNGIERRFYDNNNIRSHSLNFETMETAPNERLGDKVNQSLLTDIQHSILYLDINGKITSSNTVKTIVKTAIHLIYHTNERRIIDGEPFIRTLGEIKYDDLKGFLLAYGVNAQVFEKTIEIITEKYNSIKDIDWNHIKACIFLTKREFLSLKDKVNKYLNEDDKFSAEKEPENSYKRKYKNACEKPLELDEILLPTESIISNAISSIEALYNSRAAQKYQFQHSPMTLFKSGREIFDILIAKEKTALIPVHVALHTISSALGFLREYGKPLNVFIENIYKTERDIIKNLNVANTTAYARYNSEIRTLAFNNTLMPEKLKDLKITSWERTKDELKTISFDNADYSISLGLAVRLYIAAMWIAICSFVAARTTSLRTLKRNCFVQSPIDEFYDIILKIPKSSERYELEDVHRPIPDLIYDYGLQFSSLACLIEDRRSLVADENELYLFSNSISYRAISSGRLDDGAGDYLKTPLGFDYIKFCLDMFQDWCNSPLIDGKRWYCTTHQFRRFFAVLYFNFSDDQGLEELSWFMGHSNLDQTFYYAEISPNDEWIEEAENTIARIGATLNKIIHGDNTIQDIVNRARKSSTVYTVLEGLVHDLITEHKNRTGQVVRFYKIDNNEVFFYFKNNDGETDG
;
A
#
# COMPACT_ATOMS: atom_id res chain seq x y z
N MET A 1 -11.37 -16.30 -38.75
CA MET A 1 -9.98 -16.70 -38.46
C MET A 1 -9.47 -15.84 -37.31
N ASN A 2 -9.73 -16.27 -36.08
CA ASN A 2 -9.24 -15.60 -34.88
C ASN A 2 -7.75 -15.85 -34.76
N ARG A 3 -6.93 -14.83 -35.07
CA ARG A 3 -5.53 -14.85 -34.67
C ARG A 3 -5.51 -14.99 -33.14
N LYS A 4 -5.04 -16.13 -32.66
CA LYS A 4 -4.58 -16.31 -31.28
C LYS A 4 -3.69 -15.10 -30.96
N ILE A 5 -4.20 -14.19 -30.14
CA ILE A 5 -3.43 -13.05 -29.65
C ILE A 5 -2.36 -13.66 -28.76
N SER A 6 -1.13 -13.76 -29.29
CA SER A 6 0.02 -14.00 -28.44
C SER A 6 0.03 -12.90 -27.37
N PRO A 7 0.22 -13.22 -26.07
CA PRO A 7 0.32 -12.23 -25.01
C PRO A 7 1.69 -11.54 -25.11
N ILE A 8 1.97 -10.87 -26.23
CA ILE A 8 3.27 -10.25 -26.46
C ILE A 8 3.42 -9.16 -25.40
N LYS A 9 4.43 -9.31 -24.55
CA LYS A 9 4.86 -8.31 -23.55
C LYS A 9 5.36 -7.06 -24.25
N GLU A 10 6.00 -7.23 -25.40
CA GLU A 10 6.59 -6.18 -26.23
C GLU A 10 5.50 -5.35 -26.95
N LEU A 11 5.62 -4.03 -26.89
CA LEU A 11 4.70 -3.08 -27.52
C LEU A 11 4.95 -2.93 -29.03
N VAL A 12 6.08 -3.45 -29.49
CA VAL A 12 6.56 -3.41 -30.88
C VAL A 12 7.10 -4.80 -31.25
N ASP A 13 7.09 -5.11 -32.54
CA ASP A 13 7.69 -6.32 -33.09
C ASP A 13 9.19 -6.42 -32.72
N PRO A 14 9.66 -7.51 -32.08
CA PRO A 14 11.05 -7.65 -31.62
C PRO A 14 12.10 -7.46 -32.72
N GLU A 15 11.78 -7.80 -33.98
CA GLU A 15 12.69 -7.57 -35.12
C GLU A 15 12.89 -6.07 -35.41
N LYS A 16 11.91 -5.23 -35.07
CA LYS A 16 11.97 -3.77 -35.24
C LYS A 16 12.60 -3.06 -34.05
N ILE A 17 12.59 -3.68 -32.87
CA ILE A 17 13.12 -3.08 -31.64
C ILE A 17 14.62 -2.77 -31.77
N GLN A 18 15.40 -3.66 -32.40
CA GLN A 18 16.83 -3.43 -32.60
C GLN A 18 17.11 -2.27 -33.56
N ALA A 19 16.34 -2.16 -34.65
CA ALA A 19 16.44 -1.04 -35.57
C ALA A 19 16.07 0.28 -34.90
N MET A 20 14.98 0.30 -34.10
CA MET A 20 14.55 1.48 -33.35
C MET A 20 15.57 1.91 -32.30
N ALA A 21 16.22 0.96 -31.63
CA ALA A 21 17.30 1.24 -30.69
C ALA A 21 18.52 1.86 -31.38
N ALA A 22 18.90 1.35 -32.56
CA ALA A 22 20.00 1.89 -33.35
C ALA A 22 19.71 3.31 -33.86
N ASP A 23 18.48 3.55 -34.33
CA ASP A 23 18.04 4.84 -34.88
C ASP A 23 17.58 5.83 -33.78
N SER A 24 17.54 5.40 -32.51
CA SER A 24 17.01 6.18 -31.38
C SER A 24 15.57 6.67 -31.61
N THR A 25 14.77 5.89 -32.31
CA THR A 25 13.39 6.22 -32.67
C THR A 25 12.41 5.48 -31.76
N TYR A 26 12.13 6.06 -30.61
CA TYR A 26 11.20 5.48 -29.63
C TYR A 26 9.79 6.04 -29.78
N PRO A 27 8.74 5.21 -29.74
CA PRO A 27 7.39 5.69 -29.62
C PRO A 27 7.23 6.31 -28.23
N ARG A 28 6.27 7.21 -28.12
CA ARG A 28 5.99 7.82 -26.84
C ARG A 28 5.40 6.80 -25.85
N PRO A 29 5.96 6.67 -24.64
CA PRO A 29 5.44 5.75 -23.63
C PRO A 29 4.02 6.09 -23.18
N ARG A 30 3.23 5.07 -22.82
CA ARG A 30 1.81 5.24 -22.41
C ARG A 30 1.64 6.00 -21.10
N TRP A 31 2.63 5.92 -20.21
CA TRP A 31 2.65 6.61 -18.91
C TRP A 31 3.17 8.06 -19.00
N MET A 32 3.69 8.47 -20.16
CA MET A 32 4.27 9.80 -20.38
C MET A 32 3.18 10.78 -20.83
N LEU A 33 3.13 11.95 -20.18
CA LEU A 33 2.18 13.01 -20.49
C LEU A 33 2.73 14.04 -21.48
N ASN A 34 4.06 14.13 -21.62
CA ASN A 34 4.72 15.00 -22.60
C ASN A 34 4.28 14.69 -24.04
N GLU A 35 4.55 15.64 -24.94
CA GLU A 35 4.44 15.40 -26.38
C GLU A 35 5.70 14.72 -26.94
N SER A 36 6.87 14.95 -26.34
CA SER A 36 8.15 14.42 -26.79
C SER A 36 8.87 13.63 -25.70
N ALA A 37 9.42 12.47 -26.07
CA ALA A 37 10.26 11.65 -25.20
C ALA A 37 11.66 12.25 -24.98
N ASN A 38 12.08 13.21 -25.81
CA ASN A 38 13.38 13.88 -25.70
C ASN A 38 13.35 15.08 -24.75
N ASP A 39 12.20 15.37 -24.14
CA ASP A 39 12.07 16.46 -23.17
C ASP A 39 12.98 16.24 -21.97
N ARG A 40 13.60 17.32 -21.49
CA ARG A 40 14.48 17.30 -20.30
C ARG A 40 13.72 17.22 -18.98
N GLN A 41 12.40 17.29 -19.04
CA GLN A 41 11.51 17.00 -17.94
C GLN A 41 10.40 16.08 -18.43
N TRP A 42 10.32 14.87 -17.88
CA TRP A 42 9.20 13.97 -18.12
C TRP A 42 8.11 14.19 -17.09
N LEU A 43 6.89 14.40 -17.57
CA LEU A 43 5.63 14.42 -16.84
C LEU A 43 5.03 13.02 -16.90
N LEU A 44 4.73 12.46 -15.73
CA LEU A 44 4.32 11.08 -15.57
C LEU A 44 2.88 11.01 -15.02
N ALA A 45 2.05 10.22 -15.67
CA ALA A 45 0.73 9.87 -15.17
C ALA A 45 0.84 9.03 -13.89
N SER A 46 -0.10 9.19 -12.96
CA SER A 46 -0.15 8.34 -11.77
C SER A 46 -0.66 6.94 -12.14
N ASN A 47 -0.12 5.90 -11.50
CA ASN A 47 -0.56 4.53 -11.74
C ASN A 47 -2.08 4.39 -11.62
N GLY A 48 -2.71 3.86 -12.68
CA GLY A 48 -4.16 3.64 -12.75
C GLY A 48 -5.00 4.86 -13.14
N ILE A 49 -4.36 6.01 -13.39
CA ILE A 49 -5.04 7.20 -13.93
C ILE A 49 -4.67 7.34 -15.41
N GLU A 50 -5.68 7.41 -16.27
CA GLU A 50 -5.51 7.50 -17.72
C GLU A 50 -5.03 8.90 -18.14
N ARG A 51 -4.30 8.97 -19.26
CA ARG A 51 -3.83 10.25 -19.82
C ARG A 51 -4.97 11.22 -20.09
N ARG A 52 -6.08 10.74 -20.67
CA ARG A 52 -7.25 11.58 -20.97
C ARG A 52 -7.76 12.35 -19.76
N PHE A 53 -7.63 11.76 -18.57
CA PHE A 53 -8.00 12.42 -17.33
C PHE A 53 -7.10 13.63 -17.03
N TYR A 54 -5.80 13.57 -17.36
CA TYR A 54 -4.89 14.72 -17.28
C TYR A 54 -5.12 15.72 -18.42
N ASP A 55 -5.44 15.25 -19.63
CA ASP A 55 -5.73 16.14 -20.76
C ASP A 55 -7.01 16.97 -20.49
N ASN A 56 -8.00 16.37 -19.82
CA ASN A 56 -9.29 16.98 -19.50
C ASN A 56 -9.28 17.81 -18.20
N ASN A 57 -8.26 17.69 -17.35
CA ASN A 57 -8.24 18.30 -16.02
C ASN A 57 -6.84 18.85 -15.68
N ASN A 58 -6.76 20.06 -15.14
CA ASN A 58 -5.51 20.72 -14.77
C ASN A 58 -4.94 20.16 -13.46
N ILE A 59 -4.43 18.93 -13.50
CA ILE A 59 -4.00 18.17 -12.33
C ILE A 59 -2.48 18.05 -12.32
N ARG A 60 -1.89 18.27 -11.14
CA ARG A 60 -0.45 18.10 -10.94
C ARG A 60 -0.04 16.65 -11.21
N SER A 61 0.81 16.46 -12.22
CA SER A 61 1.45 15.19 -12.51
C SER A 61 2.73 15.00 -11.70
N HIS A 62 3.21 13.77 -11.63
CA HIS A 62 4.56 13.52 -11.15
C HIS A 62 5.56 13.95 -12.22
N SER A 63 6.75 14.40 -11.83
CA SER A 63 7.79 14.75 -12.80
C SER A 63 9.15 14.15 -12.48
N LEU A 64 9.91 13.88 -13.55
CA LEU A 64 11.33 13.59 -13.55
C LEU A 64 12.01 14.73 -14.31
N ASN A 65 12.58 15.67 -13.57
CA ASN A 65 13.36 16.76 -14.16
C ASN A 65 14.83 16.37 -14.19
N PHE A 66 15.32 15.98 -15.36
CA PHE A 66 16.70 15.56 -15.56
C PHE A 66 17.69 16.71 -15.39
N GLU A 67 17.29 17.96 -15.63
CA GLU A 67 18.17 19.12 -15.47
C GLU A 67 18.59 19.38 -14.02
N THR A 68 17.74 18.99 -13.08
CA THR A 68 17.95 19.21 -11.64
C THR A 68 18.57 18.01 -10.91
N MET A 69 18.70 16.86 -11.58
CA MET A 69 19.24 15.65 -10.95
C MET A 69 20.75 15.77 -10.76
N GLU A 70 21.21 15.71 -9.52
CA GLU A 70 22.64 15.81 -9.19
C GLU A 70 23.37 14.51 -9.52
N THR A 71 24.49 14.62 -10.25
CA THR A 71 25.36 13.49 -10.62
C THR A 71 26.69 13.50 -9.86
N ALA A 72 27.07 14.64 -9.27
CA ALA A 72 28.20 14.81 -8.35
C ALA A 72 27.98 16.09 -7.52
N PRO A 73 28.80 16.37 -6.49
CA PRO A 73 28.81 17.68 -5.84
C PRO A 73 29.00 18.81 -6.87
N ASN A 74 28.04 19.72 -6.94
CA ASN A 74 28.00 20.86 -7.88
C ASN A 74 27.85 20.51 -9.38
N GLU A 75 27.54 19.25 -9.73
CA GLU A 75 27.23 18.87 -11.12
C GLU A 75 25.84 18.23 -11.24
N ARG A 76 25.19 18.49 -12.37
CA ARG A 76 23.85 17.98 -12.69
C ARG A 76 23.86 17.17 -13.97
N LEU A 77 22.88 16.29 -14.11
CA LEU A 77 22.71 15.44 -15.28
C LEU A 77 22.41 16.25 -16.56
N GLY A 78 21.73 17.39 -16.43
CA GLY A 78 21.46 18.29 -17.56
C GLY A 78 22.65 19.10 -18.05
N ASP A 79 23.78 19.08 -17.33
CA ASP A 79 24.98 19.80 -17.73
C ASP A 79 25.58 19.18 -19.00
N LYS A 80 26.15 20.02 -19.88
CA LYS A 80 26.67 19.58 -21.18
C LYS A 80 27.71 18.44 -21.07
N VAL A 81 28.48 18.44 -19.98
CA VAL A 81 29.48 17.40 -19.68
C VAL A 81 28.87 16.01 -19.43
N ASN A 82 27.60 15.94 -19.02
CA ASN A 82 26.88 14.72 -18.67
C ASN A 82 25.86 14.30 -19.75
N GLN A 83 25.94 14.90 -20.95
CA GLN A 83 25.01 14.62 -22.06
C GLN A 83 24.96 13.14 -22.45
N SER A 84 26.09 12.44 -22.42
CA SER A 84 26.16 11.00 -22.70
C SER A 84 25.36 10.19 -21.68
N LEU A 85 25.53 10.47 -20.38
CA LEU A 85 24.75 9.83 -19.30
C LEU A 85 23.25 10.09 -19.46
N LEU A 86 22.87 11.34 -19.70
CA LEU A 86 21.46 11.72 -19.89
C LEU A 86 20.82 10.92 -21.02
N THR A 87 21.49 10.90 -22.18
CA THR A 87 20.99 10.24 -23.39
C THR A 87 20.86 8.73 -23.17
N ASP A 88 21.90 8.08 -22.63
CA ASP A 88 21.88 6.64 -22.39
C ASP A 88 20.84 6.24 -21.34
N ILE A 89 20.62 7.04 -20.28
CA ILE A 89 19.57 6.79 -19.29
C ILE A 89 18.17 6.94 -19.92
N GLN A 90 17.93 7.99 -20.70
CA GLN A 90 16.63 8.17 -21.37
C GLN A 90 16.34 7.04 -22.34
N HIS A 91 17.30 6.68 -23.20
CA HIS A 91 17.16 5.57 -24.14
C HIS A 91 16.97 4.24 -23.43
N SER A 92 17.65 4.01 -22.30
CA SER A 92 17.47 2.81 -21.48
C SER A 92 16.01 2.63 -21.05
N ILE A 93 15.38 3.69 -20.54
CA ILE A 93 13.98 3.63 -20.10
C ILE A 93 13.03 3.42 -21.28
N LEU A 94 13.22 4.16 -22.38
CA LEU A 94 12.35 4.05 -23.55
C LEU A 94 12.44 2.67 -24.20
N TYR A 95 13.65 2.10 -24.24
CA TYR A 95 13.89 0.75 -24.73
C TYR A 95 13.22 -0.32 -23.84
N LEU A 96 13.28 -0.17 -22.52
CA LEU A 96 12.62 -1.10 -21.61
C LEU A 96 11.09 -1.00 -21.68
N ASP A 97 10.54 0.18 -21.95
CA ASP A 97 9.10 0.39 -22.17
C ASP A 97 8.61 -0.36 -23.42
N ILE A 98 9.28 -0.19 -24.57
CA ILE A 98 8.89 -0.88 -25.81
C ILE A 98 9.05 -2.41 -25.71
N ASN A 99 10.00 -2.88 -24.90
CA ASN A 99 10.17 -4.30 -24.59
C ASN A 99 9.17 -4.84 -23.57
N GLY A 100 8.27 -4.00 -23.05
CA GLY A 100 7.30 -4.38 -22.02
C GLY A 100 7.93 -4.75 -20.68
N LYS A 101 9.18 -4.35 -20.43
CA LYS A 101 9.90 -4.60 -19.17
C LYS A 101 9.61 -3.53 -18.13
N ILE A 102 9.21 -2.34 -18.56
CA ILE A 102 8.68 -1.29 -17.69
C ILE A 102 7.26 -0.98 -18.11
N THR A 103 6.37 -0.93 -17.12
CA THR A 103 4.95 -0.68 -17.36
C THR A 103 4.30 0.15 -16.26
N SER A 104 5.09 0.82 -15.41
CA SER A 104 4.53 1.77 -14.46
C SER A 104 5.42 2.99 -14.34
N SER A 105 4.80 4.17 -14.22
CA SER A 105 5.54 5.42 -14.01
C SER A 105 6.34 5.40 -12.71
N ASN A 106 5.86 4.68 -11.69
CA ASN A 106 6.60 4.46 -10.46
C ASN A 106 7.89 3.66 -10.70
N THR A 107 7.83 2.60 -11.52
CA THR A 107 9.01 1.81 -11.89
C THR A 107 10.04 2.66 -12.64
N VAL A 108 9.59 3.48 -13.60
CA VAL A 108 10.45 4.44 -14.31
C VAL A 108 11.17 5.36 -13.31
N LYS A 109 10.40 5.98 -12.41
CA LYS A 109 10.94 6.89 -11.39
C LYS A 109 11.95 6.20 -10.47
N THR A 110 11.69 4.96 -10.09
CA THR A 110 12.61 4.17 -9.25
C THR A 110 13.90 3.86 -9.99
N ILE A 111 13.84 3.37 -11.23
CA ILE A 111 15.03 3.04 -12.03
C ILE A 111 15.90 4.29 -12.23
N VAL A 112 15.31 5.38 -12.72
CA VAL A 112 16.04 6.64 -12.96
C VAL A 112 16.67 7.17 -11.68
N LYS A 113 15.93 7.23 -10.57
CA LYS A 113 16.50 7.71 -9.30
C LYS A 113 17.62 6.82 -8.77
N THR A 114 17.48 5.50 -8.87
CA THR A 114 18.51 4.57 -8.43
C THR A 114 19.77 4.70 -9.30
N ALA A 115 19.62 4.84 -10.61
CA ALA A 115 20.74 5.09 -11.53
C ALA A 115 21.50 6.37 -11.16
N ILE A 116 20.78 7.46 -10.88
CA ILE A 116 21.38 8.73 -10.48
C ILE A 116 22.05 8.64 -9.10
N HIS A 117 21.43 7.95 -8.14
CA HIS A 117 22.06 7.72 -6.84
C HIS A 117 23.34 6.87 -6.95
N LEU A 118 23.37 5.87 -7.84
CA LEU A 118 24.57 5.10 -8.15
C LEU A 118 25.66 6.01 -8.71
N ILE A 119 25.36 6.79 -9.75
CA ILE A 119 26.29 7.72 -10.38
C ILE A 119 26.86 8.71 -9.36
N TYR A 120 25.99 9.31 -8.54
CA TYR A 120 26.38 10.26 -7.52
C TYR A 120 27.30 9.62 -6.46
N HIS A 121 26.95 8.44 -5.96
CA HIS A 121 27.77 7.72 -4.99
C HIS A 121 29.14 7.34 -5.57
N THR A 122 29.18 6.86 -6.81
CA THR A 122 30.43 6.58 -7.52
C THR A 122 31.31 7.82 -7.62
N ASN A 123 30.75 8.96 -8.03
CA ASN A 123 31.51 10.20 -8.15
C ASN A 123 31.99 10.74 -6.80
N GLU A 124 31.20 10.61 -5.72
CA GLU A 124 31.66 10.94 -4.36
C GLU A 124 32.90 10.12 -3.96
N ARG A 125 32.91 8.82 -4.26
CA ARG A 125 34.07 7.97 -3.98
C ARG A 125 35.28 8.35 -4.83
N ARG A 126 35.07 8.61 -6.11
CA ARG A 126 36.16 9.07 -6.99
C ARG A 126 36.77 10.39 -6.55
N ILE A 127 35.99 11.32 -5.98
CA ILE A 127 36.55 12.53 -5.37
C ILE A 127 37.52 12.18 -4.24
N ILE A 128 37.15 11.24 -3.38
CA ILE A 128 37.98 10.79 -2.25
C ILE A 128 39.26 10.13 -2.77
N ASP A 129 39.15 9.34 -3.83
CA ASP A 129 40.27 8.60 -4.44
C ASP A 129 41.10 9.45 -5.42
N GLY A 130 40.71 10.70 -5.69
CA GLY A 130 41.36 11.59 -6.65
C GLY A 130 41.16 11.20 -8.12
N GLU A 131 40.12 10.41 -8.42
CA GLU A 131 39.78 9.92 -9.75
C GLU A 131 38.80 10.85 -10.51
N PRO A 132 38.83 10.84 -11.85
CA PRO A 132 37.89 11.63 -12.65
C PRO A 132 36.46 11.07 -12.56
N PHE A 133 35.47 11.95 -12.60
CA PHE A 133 34.06 11.57 -12.57
C PHE A 133 33.69 10.69 -13.76
N ILE A 134 32.73 9.79 -13.54
CA ILE A 134 32.11 9.06 -14.64
C ILE A 134 31.33 10.02 -15.53
N ARG A 135 31.51 9.85 -16.84
CA ARG A 135 30.86 10.59 -17.92
C ARG A 135 30.00 9.69 -18.80
N THR A 136 30.08 8.37 -18.61
CA THR A 136 29.32 7.38 -19.37
C THR A 136 28.90 6.19 -18.49
N LEU A 137 27.83 5.47 -18.88
CA LEU A 137 27.39 4.28 -18.14
C LEU A 137 28.41 3.12 -18.23
N GLY A 138 29.23 3.08 -19.27
CA GLY A 138 30.27 2.08 -19.44
C GLY A 138 31.49 2.22 -18.52
N GLU A 139 31.63 3.35 -17.82
CA GLU A 139 32.70 3.57 -16.86
C GLU A 139 32.38 3.08 -15.44
N ILE A 140 31.15 2.59 -15.21
CA ILE A 140 30.71 2.01 -13.94
C ILE A 140 31.26 0.60 -13.83
N LYS A 141 32.11 0.36 -12.82
CA LYS A 141 32.81 -0.91 -12.60
C LYS A 141 32.14 -1.74 -11.50
N TYR A 142 32.62 -2.96 -11.34
CA TYR A 142 32.20 -3.87 -10.26
C TYR A 142 32.26 -3.21 -8.86
N ASP A 143 33.38 -2.56 -8.53
CA ASP A 143 33.58 -1.97 -7.19
C ASP A 143 32.64 -0.78 -6.92
N ASP A 144 32.23 -0.06 -7.97
CA ASP A 144 31.24 1.01 -7.89
C ASP A 144 29.87 0.46 -7.48
N LEU A 145 29.46 -0.67 -8.09
CA LEU A 145 28.21 -1.36 -7.76
C LEU A 145 28.23 -1.93 -6.36
N LYS A 146 29.32 -2.61 -6.00
CA LYS A 146 29.50 -3.19 -4.67
C LYS A 146 29.45 -2.10 -3.60
N GLY A 147 30.18 -1.00 -3.79
CA GLY A 147 30.17 0.15 -2.90
C GLY A 147 28.79 0.76 -2.71
N PHE A 148 28.07 0.99 -3.80
CA PHE A 148 26.72 1.55 -3.76
C PHE A 148 25.73 0.66 -3.01
N LEU A 149 25.81 -0.66 -3.18
CA LEU A 149 24.92 -1.60 -2.50
C LEU A 149 25.28 -1.72 -1.01
N LEU A 150 26.57 -1.71 -0.65
CA LEU A 150 27.01 -1.69 0.75
C LEU A 150 26.54 -0.45 1.50
N ALA A 151 26.37 0.70 0.82
CA ALA A 151 25.87 1.95 1.40
C ALA A 151 24.40 1.89 1.91
N TYR A 152 23.70 0.77 1.71
CA TYR A 152 22.39 0.52 2.34
C TYR A 152 22.50 -0.02 3.77
N GLY A 153 23.63 -0.62 4.13
CA GLY A 153 23.95 -0.95 5.51
C GLY A 153 24.44 0.28 6.29
N VAL A 154 24.33 0.24 7.61
CA VAL A 154 24.82 1.29 8.50
C VAL A 154 25.80 0.67 9.50
N ASN A 155 26.99 1.28 9.63
CA ASN A 155 27.96 0.88 10.63
C ASN A 155 27.48 1.27 12.04
N ALA A 156 27.54 0.34 13.00
CA ALA A 156 27.07 0.55 14.37
C ALA A 156 27.75 1.72 15.09
N GLN A 157 29.08 1.85 14.98
CA GLN A 157 29.83 2.94 15.63
C GLN A 157 29.42 4.31 15.07
N VAL A 158 29.18 4.37 13.76
CA VAL A 158 28.69 5.58 13.10
C VAL A 158 27.29 5.92 13.57
N PHE A 159 26.42 4.92 13.71
CA PHE A 159 25.07 5.09 14.23
C PHE A 159 25.07 5.61 15.67
N GLU A 160 25.79 4.95 16.58
CA GLU A 160 25.92 5.33 17.99
C GLU A 160 26.42 6.77 18.14
N LYS A 161 27.51 7.12 17.46
CA LYS A 161 28.05 8.48 17.44
C LYS A 161 27.02 9.51 16.96
N THR A 162 26.18 9.13 16.00
CA THR A 162 25.11 10.02 15.51
C THR A 162 24.04 10.23 16.56
N ILE A 163 23.64 9.17 17.27
CA ILE A 163 22.67 9.25 18.37
C ILE A 163 23.21 10.10 19.51
N GLU A 164 24.49 9.96 19.88
CA GLU A 164 25.14 10.81 20.89
C GLU A 164 25.05 12.29 20.51
N ILE A 165 25.49 12.66 19.30
CA ILE A 165 25.42 14.05 18.82
C ILE A 165 23.97 14.57 18.84
N ILE A 166 23.01 13.73 18.43
CA ILE A 166 21.61 14.14 18.37
C ILE A 166 21.02 14.35 19.78
N THR A 167 21.25 13.41 20.68
CA THR A 167 20.69 13.42 22.04
C THR A 167 21.30 14.51 22.93
N GLU A 168 22.55 14.92 22.66
CA GLU A 168 23.19 16.06 23.33
C GLU A 168 22.62 17.42 22.88
N LYS A 169 22.26 17.55 21.60
CA LYS A 169 22.01 18.87 20.97
C LYS A 169 20.56 19.14 20.62
N TYR A 170 19.75 18.11 20.43
CA TYR A 170 18.38 18.24 19.93
C TYR A 170 17.38 17.56 20.86
N ASN A 171 16.17 18.12 20.92
CA ASN A 171 15.07 17.60 21.72
C ASN A 171 13.90 17.06 20.88
N SER A 172 13.90 17.30 19.56
CA SER A 172 12.90 16.79 18.62
C SER A 172 13.54 16.40 17.30
N ILE A 173 12.89 15.50 16.54
CA ILE A 173 13.35 15.06 15.22
C ILE A 173 13.32 16.21 14.19
N LYS A 174 12.36 17.13 14.31
CA LYS A 174 12.19 18.25 13.36
C LYS A 174 13.30 19.29 13.49
N ASP A 175 13.85 19.44 14.69
CA ASP A 175 14.92 20.38 14.97
C ASP A 175 16.29 19.87 14.54
N ILE A 176 16.40 18.58 14.20
CA ILE A 176 17.68 17.98 13.79
C ILE A 176 18.18 18.66 12.52
N ASP A 177 19.29 19.37 12.66
CA ASP A 177 20.04 19.90 11.53
C ASP A 177 20.84 18.78 10.86
N TRP A 178 20.18 18.10 9.93
CA TRP A 178 20.79 17.02 9.16
C TRP A 178 22.01 17.47 8.33
N ASN A 179 22.14 18.75 7.98
CA ASN A 179 23.32 19.23 7.26
C ASN A 179 24.53 19.29 8.20
N HIS A 180 24.31 19.73 9.45
CA HIS A 180 25.34 19.69 10.49
C HIS A 180 25.76 18.25 10.80
N ILE A 181 24.79 17.34 10.99
CA ILE A 181 25.08 15.92 11.23
C ILE A 181 25.90 15.32 10.07
N LYS A 182 25.53 15.61 8.81
CA LYS A 182 26.28 15.13 7.63
C LYS A 182 27.74 15.62 7.65
N ALA A 183 27.98 16.87 8.04
CA ALA A 183 29.32 17.45 8.12
C ALA A 183 30.20 16.80 9.20
N CYS A 184 29.62 16.25 10.27
CA CYS A 184 30.36 15.63 11.37
C CYS A 184 30.81 14.18 11.11
N ILE A 185 30.14 13.47 10.19
CA ILE A 185 30.26 12.00 10.05
C ILE A 185 31.02 11.59 8.78
N PHE A 186 31.29 12.51 7.85
CA PHE A 186 32.09 12.26 6.63
C PHE A 186 31.63 11.05 5.79
N LEU A 187 30.31 10.91 5.59
CA LEU A 187 29.71 9.86 4.77
C LEU A 187 29.38 10.35 3.36
N THR A 188 29.33 9.42 2.40
CA THR A 188 28.69 9.68 1.10
C THR A 188 27.20 9.99 1.30
N LYS A 189 26.58 10.69 0.34
CA LYS A 189 25.15 11.03 0.39
C LYS A 189 24.27 9.80 0.52
N ARG A 190 24.62 8.68 -0.12
CA ARG A 190 23.84 7.43 -0.04
C ARG A 190 23.93 6.79 1.34
N GLU A 191 25.12 6.66 1.90
CA GLU A 191 25.33 6.16 3.27
C GLU A 191 24.61 7.04 4.29
N PHE A 192 24.75 8.37 4.15
CA PHE A 192 24.08 9.32 5.03
C PHE A 192 22.54 9.20 4.97
N LEU A 193 21.97 8.99 3.79
CA LEU A 193 20.53 8.78 3.65
C LEU A 193 20.07 7.49 4.34
N SER A 194 20.88 6.42 4.31
CA SER A 194 20.59 5.17 5.01
C SER A 194 20.69 5.36 6.53
N LEU A 195 21.77 5.98 7.01
CA LEU A 195 21.94 6.37 8.42
C LEU A 195 20.77 7.22 8.92
N LYS A 196 20.42 8.28 8.18
CA LYS A 196 19.31 9.17 8.52
C LYS A 196 17.98 8.41 8.65
N ASP A 197 17.68 7.49 7.75
CA ASP A 197 16.46 6.68 7.82
C ASP A 197 16.43 5.80 9.07
N LYS A 198 17.53 5.09 9.35
CA LYS A 198 17.65 4.22 10.53
C LYS A 198 17.59 5.01 11.85
N VAL A 199 18.27 6.15 11.92
CA VAL A 199 18.24 7.05 13.08
C VAL A 199 16.83 7.60 13.32
N ASN A 200 16.15 8.06 12.27
CA ASN A 200 14.76 8.49 12.40
C ASN A 200 13.85 7.35 12.88
N LYS A 201 14.06 6.12 12.41
CA LYS A 201 13.30 4.95 12.85
C LYS A 201 13.49 4.70 14.35
N TYR A 202 14.75 4.70 14.81
CA TYR A 202 15.10 4.51 16.22
C TYR A 202 14.55 5.63 17.12
N LEU A 203 14.78 6.90 16.78
CA LEU A 203 14.29 8.03 17.57
C LEU A 203 12.75 8.11 17.61
N ASN A 204 12.06 7.57 16.60
CA ASN A 204 10.59 7.49 16.63
C ASN A 204 10.06 6.49 17.67
N GLU A 205 10.87 5.54 18.14
CA GLU A 205 10.49 4.61 19.20
C GLU A 205 10.76 5.20 20.60
N ASP A 206 11.61 6.24 20.68
CA ASP A 206 11.91 6.95 21.90
C ASP A 206 10.76 7.90 22.30
N ASP A 207 10.21 7.75 23.50
CA ASP A 207 9.09 8.55 24.00
C ASP A 207 9.40 10.06 24.06
N LYS A 208 10.67 10.47 24.17
CA LYS A 208 11.10 11.88 24.14
C LYS A 208 11.00 12.49 22.74
N PHE A 209 11.28 11.71 21.69
CA PHE A 209 11.35 12.17 20.30
C PHE A 209 10.10 11.82 19.46
N SER A 210 9.27 10.87 19.91
CA SER A 210 8.14 10.31 19.17
C SER A 210 6.86 11.17 19.14
N ALA A 211 6.75 12.19 20.00
CA ALA A 211 5.51 12.94 20.23
C ALA A 211 4.95 13.72 19.02
N GLU A 212 5.69 13.81 17.91
CA GLU A 212 5.45 14.84 16.89
C GLU A 212 5.34 14.38 15.42
N LYS A 213 5.29 13.07 15.16
CA LYS A 213 5.35 12.47 13.81
C LYS A 213 4.13 12.77 12.92
N GLU A 214 3.00 13.08 13.52
CA GLU A 214 1.72 13.19 12.82
C GLU A 214 1.59 14.59 12.17
N PRO A 215 1.55 14.72 10.82
CA PRO A 215 1.26 16.01 10.17
C PRO A 215 0.02 16.67 10.77
N GLU A 216 -0.09 18.01 10.72
CA GLU A 216 -1.17 18.77 11.36
C GLU A 216 -2.60 18.33 11.00
N ASN A 217 -2.77 17.55 9.91
CA ASN A 217 -4.05 17.03 9.42
C ASN A 217 -4.23 15.51 9.56
N SER A 218 -3.32 14.83 10.27
CA SER A 218 -3.37 13.38 10.49
C SER A 218 -4.03 13.01 11.81
N TYR A 219 -4.56 11.79 11.87
CA TYR A 219 -5.28 11.26 13.02
C TYR A 219 -4.30 10.61 13.98
N LYS A 220 -4.25 11.09 15.22
CA LYS A 220 -3.40 10.48 16.25
C LYS A 220 -4.08 9.22 16.78
N ARG A 221 -3.47 8.07 16.48
CA ARG A 221 -3.86 6.76 17.06
C ARG A 221 -3.92 6.85 18.58
N LYS A 222 -4.96 6.28 19.16
CA LYS A 222 -5.13 6.23 20.61
C LYS A 222 -4.23 5.21 21.30
N TYR A 223 -3.97 4.08 20.64
CA TYR A 223 -3.14 2.99 21.18
C TYR A 223 -1.90 2.78 20.31
N LYS A 224 -0.89 2.10 20.87
CA LYS A 224 0.18 1.51 20.06
C LYS A 224 -0.41 0.42 19.15
N ASN A 225 0.19 0.21 17.98
CA ASN A 225 -0.28 -0.78 17.03
C ASN A 225 0.15 -2.19 17.44
N ALA A 226 -0.80 -3.11 17.59
CA ALA A 226 -0.53 -4.50 17.96
C ALA A 226 0.24 -5.27 16.86
N CYS A 227 0.16 -4.82 15.61
CA CYS A 227 0.86 -5.41 14.47
C CYS A 227 2.33 -4.94 14.35
N GLU A 228 2.74 -3.89 15.07
CA GLU A 228 4.11 -3.37 15.01
C GLU A 228 5.01 -4.17 15.97
N LYS A 229 6.03 -4.83 15.41
CA LYS A 229 7.08 -5.50 16.19
C LYS A 229 8.12 -4.48 16.64
N PRO A 230 8.57 -4.50 17.91
CA PRO A 230 9.75 -3.75 18.31
C PRO A 230 10.95 -4.28 17.52
N LEU A 231 11.80 -3.39 17.03
CA LEU A 231 13.01 -3.79 16.32
C LEU A 231 14.18 -3.81 17.29
N GLU A 232 14.96 -4.88 17.27
CA GLU A 232 16.23 -4.88 18.00
C GLU A 232 17.24 -3.97 17.28
N LEU A 233 18.15 -3.36 18.04
CA LEU A 233 19.11 -2.40 17.49
C LEU A 233 19.94 -2.98 16.34
N ASP A 234 20.36 -4.24 16.47
CA ASP A 234 21.13 -4.94 15.43
C ASP A 234 20.31 -5.14 14.15
N GLU A 235 19.00 -5.37 14.26
CA GLU A 235 18.09 -5.41 13.11
C GLU A 235 17.88 -4.01 12.51
N ILE A 236 17.87 -2.94 13.31
CA ILE A 236 17.70 -1.57 12.78
C ILE A 236 18.82 -1.22 11.81
N LEU A 237 20.05 -1.68 12.04
CA LEU A 237 21.21 -1.32 11.20
C LEU A 237 21.26 -2.08 9.88
N LEU A 238 20.66 -3.26 9.81
CA LEU A 238 20.70 -4.13 8.63
C LEU A 238 19.76 -3.66 7.52
N PRO A 239 20.13 -3.81 6.25
CA PRO A 239 19.21 -3.58 5.14
C PRO A 239 18.22 -4.75 5.01
N THR A 240 17.04 -4.45 4.48
CA THR A 240 16.05 -5.50 4.17
C THR A 240 16.36 -6.13 2.81
N GLU A 241 16.13 -7.44 2.68
CA GLU A 241 16.29 -8.18 1.42
C GLU A 241 15.49 -7.52 0.28
N SER A 242 14.27 -7.04 0.59
CA SER A 242 13.42 -6.37 -0.40
C SER A 242 14.02 -5.05 -0.92
N ILE A 243 14.66 -4.25 -0.07
CA ILE A 243 15.28 -2.98 -0.49
C ILE A 243 16.48 -3.27 -1.39
N ILE A 244 17.33 -4.21 -1.00
CA ILE A 244 18.52 -4.58 -1.79
C ILE A 244 18.12 -5.21 -3.12
N SER A 245 17.17 -6.15 -3.11
CA SER A 245 16.65 -6.79 -4.33
C SER A 245 16.02 -5.77 -5.28
N ASN A 246 15.29 -4.78 -4.77
CA ASN A 246 14.73 -3.69 -5.58
C ASN A 246 15.82 -2.78 -6.18
N ALA A 247 16.86 -2.46 -5.41
CA ALA A 247 18.00 -1.67 -5.90
C ALA A 247 18.76 -2.42 -7.00
N ILE A 248 19.07 -3.71 -6.77
CA ILE A 248 19.69 -4.61 -7.77
C ILE A 248 18.84 -4.67 -9.03
N SER A 249 17.53 -4.94 -8.90
CA SER A 249 16.61 -5.03 -10.04
C SER A 249 16.52 -3.71 -10.82
N SER A 250 16.58 -2.57 -10.12
CA SER A 250 16.57 -1.26 -10.76
C SER A 250 17.85 -0.97 -11.53
N ILE A 251 19.00 -1.42 -11.04
CA ILE A 251 20.29 -1.27 -11.76
C ILE A 251 20.38 -2.30 -12.89
N GLU A 252 19.91 -3.52 -12.68
CA GLU A 252 19.84 -4.58 -13.70
C GLU A 252 19.02 -4.13 -14.92
N ALA A 253 18.03 -3.25 -14.71
CA ALA A 253 17.30 -2.62 -15.80
C ALA A 253 18.23 -1.92 -16.80
N LEU A 254 19.27 -1.21 -16.32
CA LEU A 254 20.28 -0.57 -17.18
C LEU A 254 21.10 -1.60 -17.95
N TYR A 255 21.45 -2.72 -17.33
CA TYR A 255 22.19 -3.79 -18.00
C TYR A 255 21.34 -4.45 -19.11
N ASN A 256 20.05 -4.67 -18.84
CA ASN A 256 19.10 -5.24 -19.79
C ASN A 256 18.80 -4.31 -20.97
N SER A 257 19.07 -3.01 -20.84
CA SER A 257 18.87 -2.02 -21.90
C SER A 257 20.15 -1.65 -22.66
N ARG A 258 21.23 -2.40 -22.51
CA ARG A 258 22.54 -2.10 -23.16
C ARG A 258 22.47 -1.95 -24.68
N ALA A 259 21.53 -2.61 -25.34
CA ALA A 259 21.35 -2.50 -26.80
C ALA A 259 20.94 -1.09 -27.24
N ALA A 260 20.35 -0.29 -26.34
CA ALA A 260 19.92 1.08 -26.60
C ALA A 260 20.93 2.14 -26.09
N GLN A 261 22.02 1.71 -25.47
CA GLN A 261 23.04 2.59 -24.90
C GLN A 261 24.21 2.73 -25.87
N LYS A 262 24.67 3.96 -26.07
CA LYS A 262 25.91 4.22 -26.81
C LYS A 262 27.12 3.75 -26.01
N TYR A 263 27.14 4.05 -24.71
CA TYR A 263 28.17 3.59 -23.79
C TYR A 263 27.58 2.54 -22.84
N GLN A 264 27.73 1.28 -23.22
CA GLN A 264 27.01 0.17 -22.61
C GLN A 264 27.39 -0.06 -21.15
N PHE A 265 26.39 -0.25 -20.31
CA PHE A 265 26.54 -0.71 -18.94
C PHE A 265 27.08 -2.14 -18.91
N GLN A 266 28.22 -2.35 -18.23
CA GLN A 266 29.06 -3.55 -18.46
C GLN A 266 28.66 -4.77 -17.63
N HIS A 267 28.15 -4.55 -16.41
CA HIS A 267 28.00 -5.61 -15.41
C HIS A 267 26.53 -5.88 -15.10
N SER A 268 26.19 -7.15 -14.82
CA SER A 268 24.85 -7.56 -14.34
C SER A 268 24.87 -7.65 -12.80
N PRO A 269 24.32 -6.65 -12.08
CA PRO A 269 24.16 -6.72 -10.63
C PRO A 269 23.44 -7.99 -10.15
N MET A 270 22.44 -8.47 -10.91
CA MET A 270 21.68 -9.66 -10.54
C MET A 270 22.57 -10.90 -10.50
N THR A 271 23.42 -11.06 -11.51
CA THR A 271 24.36 -12.19 -11.61
C THR A 271 25.47 -12.09 -10.56
N LEU A 272 25.97 -10.87 -10.32
CA LEU A 272 27.09 -10.63 -9.42
C LEU A 272 26.71 -10.80 -7.95
N PHE A 273 25.51 -10.39 -7.55
CA PHE A 273 25.17 -10.21 -6.14
C PHE A 273 24.01 -11.07 -5.62
N LYS A 274 23.35 -11.86 -6.48
CA LYS A 274 22.28 -12.83 -6.13
C LYS A 274 21.31 -12.33 -5.04
N SER A 275 20.61 -11.22 -5.31
CA SER A 275 19.67 -10.58 -4.38
C SER A 275 20.29 -10.00 -3.09
N GLY A 276 21.60 -9.79 -3.06
CA GLY A 276 22.33 -9.16 -1.95
C GLY A 276 23.04 -10.15 -1.02
N ARG A 277 22.82 -11.46 -1.16
CA ARG A 277 23.41 -12.50 -0.30
C ARG A 277 24.93 -12.61 -0.43
N GLU A 278 25.49 -12.17 -1.55
CA GLU A 278 26.95 -12.14 -1.76
C GLU A 278 27.60 -10.85 -1.20
N ILE A 279 26.78 -9.90 -0.73
CA ILE A 279 27.25 -8.58 -0.23
C ILE A 279 27.12 -8.48 1.29
N PHE A 280 26.00 -8.96 1.82
CA PHE A 280 25.67 -8.88 3.25
C PHE A 280 25.60 -10.29 3.83
N ASP A 281 26.31 -10.51 4.94
CA ASP A 281 26.27 -11.77 5.68
C ASP A 281 24.86 -12.04 6.23
N ILE A 282 24.15 -10.97 6.63
CA ILE A 282 22.79 -11.03 7.17
C ILE A 282 21.93 -9.95 6.50
N LEU A 283 20.73 -10.34 6.07
CA LEU A 283 19.69 -9.46 5.57
C LEU A 283 18.40 -9.68 6.35
N ILE A 284 17.67 -8.62 6.63
CA ILE A 284 16.33 -8.76 7.22
C ILE A 284 15.42 -9.35 6.16
N ALA A 285 14.95 -10.57 6.41
CA ALA A 285 14.05 -11.28 5.52
C ALA A 285 12.75 -10.48 5.33
N LYS A 286 12.16 -10.61 4.14
CA LYS A 286 10.86 -9.99 3.88
C LYS A 286 9.77 -10.74 4.66
N GLU A 287 9.21 -10.10 5.68
CA GLU A 287 8.06 -10.66 6.40
C GLU A 287 6.78 -10.62 5.54
N LYS A 288 5.98 -11.70 5.60
CA LYS A 288 4.63 -11.71 5.05
C LYS A 288 3.77 -10.68 5.79
N THR A 289 2.89 -9.97 5.07
CA THR A 289 1.97 -8.99 5.65
C THR A 289 1.15 -9.62 6.78
N ALA A 290 1.31 -9.22 8.04
CA ALA A 290 0.66 -9.87 9.19
C ALA A 290 -0.85 -10.10 8.99
N LEU A 291 -1.31 -11.30 9.33
CA LEU A 291 -2.72 -11.68 9.24
C LEU A 291 -3.50 -11.03 10.40
N ILE A 292 -4.67 -10.45 10.09
CA ILE A 292 -5.54 -9.87 11.13
C ILE A 292 -6.11 -11.01 11.98
N PRO A 293 -6.08 -10.91 13.31
CA PRO A 293 -6.78 -11.85 14.18
C PRO A 293 -8.28 -11.90 13.84
N VAL A 294 -8.86 -13.09 13.80
CA VAL A 294 -10.23 -13.29 13.29
C VAL A 294 -11.25 -12.46 14.06
N HIS A 295 -11.15 -12.44 15.39
CA HIS A 295 -12.05 -11.68 16.24
C HIS A 295 -11.97 -10.16 15.99
N VAL A 296 -10.77 -9.63 15.72
CA VAL A 296 -10.57 -8.23 15.31
C VAL A 296 -11.21 -7.99 13.94
N ALA A 297 -10.89 -8.81 12.95
CA ALA A 297 -11.38 -8.65 11.59
C ALA A 297 -12.91 -8.67 11.53
N LEU A 298 -13.54 -9.66 12.18
CA LEU A 298 -15.00 -9.78 12.22
C LEU A 298 -15.65 -8.64 12.98
N HIS A 299 -15.08 -8.17 14.10
CA HIS A 299 -15.56 -7.00 14.81
C HIS A 299 -15.54 -5.74 13.93
N THR A 300 -14.42 -5.51 13.25
CA THR A 300 -14.24 -4.37 12.37
C THR A 300 -15.19 -4.41 11.17
N ILE A 301 -15.35 -5.57 10.52
CA ILE A 301 -16.29 -5.74 9.40
C ILE A 301 -17.73 -5.54 9.88
N SER A 302 -18.11 -6.15 11.00
CA SER A 302 -19.45 -6.02 11.58
C SER A 302 -19.78 -4.57 11.94
N SER A 303 -18.83 -3.85 12.54
CA SER A 303 -18.98 -2.44 12.88
C SER A 303 -19.08 -1.55 11.63
N ALA A 304 -18.32 -1.85 10.57
CA ALA A 304 -18.42 -1.14 9.30
C ALA A 304 -19.81 -1.34 8.66
N LEU A 305 -20.30 -2.57 8.58
CA LEU A 305 -21.65 -2.86 8.08
C LEU A 305 -22.73 -2.21 8.94
N GLY A 306 -22.58 -2.23 10.27
CA GLY A 306 -23.47 -1.55 11.20
C GLY A 306 -23.51 -0.04 10.98
N PHE A 307 -22.34 0.59 10.77
CA PHE A 307 -22.26 2.01 10.45
C PHE A 307 -23.00 2.33 9.14
N LEU A 308 -22.76 1.57 8.09
CA LEU A 308 -23.40 1.75 6.77
C LEU A 308 -24.93 1.63 6.89
N ARG A 309 -25.40 0.62 7.62
CA ARG A 309 -26.83 0.36 7.85
C ARG A 309 -27.51 1.47 8.64
N GLU A 310 -26.94 1.87 9.76
CA GLU A 310 -27.61 2.78 10.70
C GLU A 310 -27.44 4.25 10.32
N TYR A 311 -26.25 4.63 9.85
CA TYR A 311 -25.89 6.04 9.67
C TYR A 311 -25.77 6.47 8.21
N GLY A 312 -25.56 5.55 7.26
CA GLY A 312 -25.31 5.89 5.85
C GLY A 312 -26.39 6.78 5.24
N LYS A 313 -27.64 6.28 5.17
CA LYS A 313 -28.78 7.06 4.65
C LYS A 313 -29.11 8.30 5.50
N PRO A 314 -29.17 8.25 6.84
CA PRO A 314 -29.42 9.44 7.65
C PRO A 314 -28.37 10.54 7.46
N LEU A 315 -27.08 10.18 7.30
CA LEU A 315 -26.01 11.16 7.01
C LEU A 315 -26.25 11.86 5.68
N ASN A 316 -26.60 11.13 4.62
CA ASN A 316 -26.90 11.73 3.32
C ASN A 316 -28.05 12.75 3.42
N VAL A 317 -29.14 12.37 4.07
CA VAL A 317 -30.31 13.25 4.27
C VAL A 317 -29.93 14.48 5.09
N PHE A 318 -29.14 14.31 6.15
CA PHE A 318 -28.71 15.42 6.99
C PHE A 318 -27.83 16.41 6.21
N ILE A 319 -26.86 15.90 5.45
CA ILE A 319 -25.98 16.72 4.61
C ILE A 319 -26.78 17.46 3.54
N GLU A 320 -27.73 16.79 2.89
CA GLU A 320 -28.59 17.40 1.87
C GLU A 320 -29.41 18.56 2.46
N ASN A 321 -29.96 18.36 3.66
CA ASN A 321 -30.74 19.39 4.34
C ASN A 321 -29.86 20.56 4.78
N ILE A 322 -28.65 20.31 5.30
CA ILE A 322 -27.69 21.38 5.61
C ILE A 322 -27.41 22.21 4.36
N TYR A 323 -27.23 21.56 3.20
CA TYR A 323 -26.92 22.24 1.95
C TYR A 323 -28.12 23.05 1.42
N LYS A 324 -29.35 22.57 1.61
CA LYS A 324 -30.56 23.35 1.32
C LYS A 324 -30.65 24.60 2.20
N THR A 325 -30.48 24.43 3.52
CA THR A 325 -30.48 25.54 4.48
C THR A 325 -29.38 26.56 4.20
N GLU A 326 -28.17 26.10 3.86
CA GLU A 326 -27.06 26.97 3.43
C GLU A 326 -27.45 27.81 2.21
N ARG A 327 -28.03 27.19 1.18
CA ARG A 327 -28.47 27.90 -0.03
C ARG A 327 -29.53 28.96 0.28
N ASP A 328 -30.46 28.67 1.19
CA ASP A 328 -31.51 29.62 1.56
C ASP A 328 -30.95 30.79 2.39
N ILE A 329 -29.99 30.53 3.29
CA ILE A 329 -29.26 31.59 4.00
C ILE A 329 -28.51 32.50 3.00
N ILE A 330 -27.80 31.92 2.04
CA ILE A 330 -27.05 32.69 1.03
C ILE A 330 -28.00 33.56 0.18
N LYS A 331 -29.14 33.01 -0.24
CA LYS A 331 -30.16 33.79 -0.97
C LYS A 331 -30.66 34.97 -0.14
N ASN A 332 -30.90 34.78 1.16
CA ASN A 332 -31.37 35.84 2.05
C ASN A 332 -30.35 36.96 2.28
N LEU A 333 -29.05 36.69 2.10
CA LEU A 333 -28.00 37.70 2.18
C LEU A 333 -27.99 38.67 0.99
N ASN A 334 -28.74 38.38 -0.10
CA ASN A 334 -28.82 39.22 -1.31
C ASN A 334 -27.45 39.61 -1.91
N VAL A 335 -26.45 38.74 -1.80
CA VAL A 335 -25.12 38.91 -2.40
C VAL A 335 -24.80 37.73 -3.31
N ALA A 336 -23.90 37.92 -4.27
CA ALA A 336 -23.39 36.81 -5.08
C ALA A 336 -22.77 35.72 -4.18
N ASN A 337 -22.94 34.44 -4.56
CA ASN A 337 -22.41 33.29 -3.79
C ASN A 337 -20.93 33.43 -3.47
N THR A 338 -20.13 33.92 -4.43
CA THR A 338 -18.69 34.17 -4.26
C THR A 338 -18.42 35.16 -3.12
N THR A 339 -19.19 36.24 -3.05
CA THR A 339 -19.13 37.25 -1.98
C THR A 339 -19.61 36.68 -0.65
N ALA A 340 -20.68 35.88 -0.64
CA ALA A 340 -21.18 35.20 0.56
C ALA A 340 -20.10 34.29 1.18
N TYR A 341 -19.48 33.43 0.37
CA TYR A 341 -18.40 32.55 0.81
C TYR A 341 -17.07 33.27 1.08
N ALA A 342 -16.86 34.46 0.54
CA ALA A 342 -15.66 35.24 0.86
C ALA A 342 -15.77 35.94 2.22
N ARG A 343 -16.97 36.42 2.58
CA ARG A 343 -17.17 37.31 3.74
C ARG A 343 -17.84 36.63 4.93
N TYR A 344 -18.76 35.71 4.70
CA TYR A 344 -19.67 35.16 5.73
C TYR A 344 -19.59 33.63 5.86
N ASN A 345 -18.57 32.98 5.29
CA ASN A 345 -18.51 31.51 5.20
C ASN A 345 -18.66 30.80 6.55
N SER A 346 -18.07 31.31 7.63
CA SER A 346 -18.17 30.64 8.93
C SER A 346 -19.55 30.83 9.59
N GLU A 347 -20.11 32.02 9.46
CA GLU A 347 -21.44 32.35 9.96
C GLU A 347 -22.52 31.57 9.22
N ILE A 348 -22.44 31.51 7.89
CA ILE A 348 -23.35 30.73 7.03
C ILE A 348 -23.33 29.27 7.45
N ARG A 349 -22.15 28.66 7.64
CA ARG A 349 -22.02 27.25 8.03
C ARG A 349 -22.59 27.00 9.42
N THR A 350 -22.30 27.88 10.38
CA THR A 350 -22.82 27.77 11.74
C THR A 350 -24.35 27.88 11.77
N LEU A 351 -24.91 28.86 11.06
CA LEU A 351 -26.36 29.05 10.94
C LEU A 351 -27.03 27.89 10.22
N ALA A 352 -26.45 27.41 9.11
CA ALA A 352 -26.99 26.28 8.36
C ALA A 352 -27.04 25.01 9.21
N PHE A 353 -25.99 24.73 9.98
CA PHE A 353 -25.95 23.60 10.89
C PHE A 353 -27.00 23.74 12.01
N ASN A 354 -27.02 24.88 12.72
CA ASN A 354 -27.93 25.11 13.84
C ASN A 354 -29.41 25.12 13.44
N ASN A 355 -29.71 25.53 12.20
CA ASN A 355 -31.09 25.59 11.68
C ASN A 355 -31.53 24.30 10.99
N THR A 356 -30.68 23.27 10.91
CA THR A 356 -31.03 22.00 10.28
C THR A 356 -31.33 20.95 11.35
N LEU A 357 -32.49 20.30 11.25
CA LEU A 357 -32.86 19.23 12.16
C LEU A 357 -31.98 17.99 11.92
N MET A 358 -31.26 17.55 12.95
CA MET A 358 -30.48 16.33 12.92
C MET A 358 -31.39 15.10 13.07
N PRO A 359 -31.31 14.12 12.14
CA PRO A 359 -32.00 12.84 12.28
C PRO A 359 -31.70 12.16 13.61
N GLU A 360 -32.73 11.58 14.25
CA GLU A 360 -32.61 10.91 15.56
C GLU A 360 -31.50 9.85 15.58
N LYS A 361 -31.41 9.04 14.51
CA LYS A 361 -30.37 8.02 14.35
C LYS A 361 -28.93 8.56 14.40
N LEU A 362 -28.70 9.84 14.13
CA LEU A 362 -27.36 10.43 14.14
C LEU A 362 -26.95 11.00 15.50
N LYS A 363 -27.87 11.08 16.48
CA LYS A 363 -27.55 11.61 17.81
C LYS A 363 -26.44 10.83 18.50
N ASP A 364 -26.39 9.51 18.28
CA ASP A 364 -25.38 8.62 18.84
C ASP A 364 -23.96 8.91 18.33
N LEU A 365 -23.83 9.52 17.14
CA LEU A 365 -22.53 9.97 16.61
C LEU A 365 -22.03 11.25 17.29
N LYS A 366 -22.87 11.94 18.08
CA LYS A 366 -22.53 13.19 18.79
C LYS A 366 -21.96 14.27 17.87
N ILE A 367 -22.63 14.49 16.73
CA ILE A 367 -22.25 15.52 15.76
C ILE A 367 -22.66 16.89 16.30
N THR A 368 -21.71 17.78 16.59
CA THR A 368 -21.97 19.09 17.23
C THR A 368 -21.61 20.29 16.38
N SER A 369 -20.88 20.08 15.28
CA SER A 369 -20.51 21.14 14.36
C SER A 369 -20.46 20.64 12.92
N TRP A 370 -20.61 21.57 11.98
CA TRP A 370 -20.21 21.32 10.59
C TRP A 370 -18.70 21.55 10.39
N GLU A 371 -18.16 22.58 11.05
CA GLU A 371 -16.78 22.98 10.87
C GLU A 371 -15.77 22.17 11.68
N ARG A 372 -14.56 22.10 11.13
CA ARG A 372 -13.34 21.64 11.78
C ARG A 372 -12.99 22.53 12.97
N THR A 373 -12.68 21.94 14.12
CA THR A 373 -11.83 22.59 15.12
C THR A 373 -10.36 22.32 14.78
N LYS A 374 -9.47 23.31 14.96
CA LYS A 374 -8.07 23.26 14.46
C LYS A 374 -7.35 21.94 14.80
N ASP A 375 -7.65 21.37 15.97
CA ASP A 375 -6.98 20.17 16.50
C ASP A 375 -7.88 18.95 16.69
N GLU A 376 -9.09 18.91 16.10
CA GLU A 376 -10.06 17.82 16.31
C GLU A 376 -9.43 16.43 16.18
N LEU A 377 -8.67 16.20 15.10
CA LEU A 377 -8.04 14.90 14.79
C LEU A 377 -6.92 14.49 15.76
N LYS A 378 -6.38 15.43 16.53
CA LYS A 378 -5.30 15.19 17.49
C LYS A 378 -5.83 15.03 18.92
N THR A 379 -6.95 15.67 19.23
CA THR A 379 -7.52 15.72 20.59
C THR A 379 -8.70 14.78 20.78
N ILE A 380 -9.32 14.29 19.71
CA ILE A 380 -10.46 13.40 19.82
C ILE A 380 -10.08 12.09 20.51
N SER A 381 -10.87 11.72 21.51
CA SER A 381 -10.80 10.43 22.19
C SER A 381 -12.21 9.86 22.31
N PHE A 382 -12.46 8.77 21.59
CA PHE A 382 -13.79 8.14 21.54
C PHE A 382 -14.21 7.46 22.85
N ASP A 383 -13.30 7.29 23.82
CA ASP A 383 -13.64 6.79 25.16
C ASP A 383 -14.23 7.85 26.07
N ASN A 384 -13.98 9.13 25.77
CA ASN A 384 -14.54 10.19 26.59
C ASN A 384 -16.06 10.19 26.41
N ALA A 385 -16.80 10.01 27.50
CA ALA A 385 -18.27 10.06 27.47
C ALA A 385 -18.79 11.36 26.84
N ASP A 386 -18.02 12.44 26.90
CA ASP A 386 -18.36 13.76 26.36
C ASP A 386 -17.68 14.06 25.00
N TYR A 387 -17.16 13.04 24.29
CA TYR A 387 -16.63 13.27 22.96
C TYR A 387 -17.70 13.89 22.04
N SER A 388 -17.29 14.76 21.15
CA SER A 388 -18.14 15.31 20.11
C SER A 388 -17.37 15.39 18.82
N ILE A 389 -18.05 15.22 17.69
CA ILE A 389 -17.42 15.20 16.38
C ILE A 389 -18.03 16.24 15.44
N SER A 390 -17.26 16.65 14.45
CA SER A 390 -17.76 17.42 13.32
C SER A 390 -18.40 16.51 12.27
N LEU A 391 -19.25 17.10 11.44
CA LEU A 391 -19.82 16.41 10.27
C LEU A 391 -18.73 15.90 9.31
N GLY A 392 -17.62 16.62 9.17
CA GLY A 392 -16.49 16.16 8.38
C GLY A 392 -15.90 14.85 8.94
N LEU A 393 -15.82 14.70 10.26
CA LEU A 393 -15.30 13.50 10.91
C LEU A 393 -16.28 12.32 10.74
N ALA A 394 -17.58 12.59 10.82
CA ALA A 394 -18.61 11.59 10.54
C ALA A 394 -18.50 11.05 9.10
N VAL A 395 -18.23 11.91 8.11
CA VAL A 395 -17.98 11.44 6.73
C VAL A 395 -16.66 10.66 6.61
N ARG A 396 -15.61 10.98 7.38
CA ARG A 396 -14.41 10.14 7.44
C ARG A 396 -14.71 8.73 7.97
N LEU A 397 -15.56 8.61 8.98
CA LEU A 397 -16.03 7.30 9.47
C LEU A 397 -16.83 6.56 8.39
N TYR A 398 -17.67 7.27 7.63
CA TYR A 398 -18.40 6.69 6.50
C TYR A 398 -17.45 6.21 5.38
N ILE A 399 -16.43 7.00 5.02
CA ILE A 399 -15.38 6.59 4.08
C ILE A 399 -14.70 5.32 4.56
N ALA A 400 -14.30 5.25 5.84
CA ALA A 400 -13.65 4.08 6.40
C ALA A 400 -14.58 2.85 6.39
N ALA A 401 -15.84 3.00 6.80
CA ALA A 401 -16.83 1.92 6.82
C ALA A 401 -17.05 1.35 5.41
N MET A 402 -17.27 2.21 4.40
CA MET A 402 -17.45 1.76 3.02
C MET A 402 -16.16 1.13 2.47
N TRP A 403 -14.99 1.70 2.78
CA TRP A 403 -13.71 1.15 2.36
C TRP A 403 -13.47 -0.25 2.95
N ILE A 404 -13.74 -0.45 4.24
CA ILE A 404 -13.65 -1.74 4.94
C ILE A 404 -14.60 -2.75 4.30
N ALA A 405 -15.85 -2.36 4.05
CA ALA A 405 -16.82 -3.24 3.42
C ALA A 405 -16.32 -3.71 2.04
N ILE A 406 -15.97 -2.80 1.13
CA ILE A 406 -15.51 -3.18 -0.21
C ILE A 406 -14.23 -4.03 -0.12
N CYS A 407 -13.23 -3.61 0.67
CA CYS A 407 -11.96 -4.34 0.70
C CYS A 407 -12.08 -5.75 1.33
N SER A 408 -13.04 -5.95 2.23
CA SER A 408 -13.32 -7.23 2.86
C SER A 408 -14.06 -8.21 1.96
N PHE A 409 -14.93 -7.74 1.05
CA PHE A 409 -15.71 -8.61 0.17
C PHE A 409 -15.09 -8.80 -1.23
N VAL A 410 -14.24 -7.87 -1.67
CA VAL A 410 -13.71 -7.86 -3.05
C VAL A 410 -12.23 -8.25 -3.10
N ALA A 411 -11.56 -8.26 -1.94
CA ALA A 411 -10.14 -8.60 -1.80
C ALA A 411 -9.22 -7.84 -2.79
N ALA A 412 -9.58 -6.63 -3.22
CA ALA A 412 -8.82 -5.89 -4.24
C ALA A 412 -7.55 -5.23 -3.69
N ARG A 413 -6.60 -4.91 -4.59
CA ARG A 413 -5.41 -4.11 -4.25
C ARG A 413 -5.82 -2.67 -3.93
N THR A 414 -5.07 -2.00 -3.06
CA THR A 414 -5.33 -0.61 -2.68
C THR A 414 -5.40 0.33 -3.88
N THR A 415 -4.57 0.12 -4.91
CA THR A 415 -4.63 0.90 -6.16
C THR A 415 -5.97 0.75 -6.87
N SER A 416 -6.47 -0.48 -7.02
CA SER A 416 -7.76 -0.77 -7.66
C SER A 416 -8.93 -0.14 -6.92
N LEU A 417 -8.91 -0.19 -5.59
CA LEU A 417 -9.93 0.44 -4.75
C LEU A 417 -9.91 1.97 -4.86
N ARG A 418 -8.72 2.58 -4.90
CA ARG A 418 -8.58 4.04 -5.08
C ARG A 418 -9.10 4.50 -6.44
N THR A 419 -8.96 3.67 -7.47
CA THR A 419 -9.39 4.00 -8.84
C THR A 419 -10.82 3.57 -9.16
N LEU A 420 -11.59 3.11 -8.18
CA LEU A 420 -13.01 2.80 -8.36
C LEU A 420 -13.75 4.03 -8.87
N LYS A 421 -14.51 3.85 -9.96
CA LYS A 421 -15.36 4.89 -10.54
C LYS A 421 -16.65 5.05 -9.75
N ARG A 422 -17.28 6.23 -9.86
CA ARG A 422 -18.52 6.55 -9.13
C ARG A 422 -19.66 5.58 -9.44
N ASN A 423 -19.71 5.10 -10.68
CA ASN A 423 -20.67 4.14 -11.19
C ASN A 423 -20.16 2.68 -11.19
N CYS A 424 -19.22 2.34 -10.32
CA CYS A 424 -18.63 1.00 -10.29
C CYS A 424 -19.61 -0.10 -9.83
N PHE A 425 -20.70 0.23 -9.14
CA PHE A 425 -21.70 -0.73 -8.71
C PHE A 425 -22.69 -1.00 -9.85
N VAL A 426 -22.74 -2.22 -10.35
CA VAL A 426 -23.59 -2.60 -11.48
C VAL A 426 -24.38 -3.86 -11.18
N GLN A 427 -25.55 -3.99 -11.80
CA GLN A 427 -26.29 -5.24 -11.84
C GLN A 427 -25.93 -5.96 -13.13
N SER A 428 -25.56 -7.22 -13.03
CA SER A 428 -25.26 -8.07 -14.17
C SER A 428 -26.53 -8.29 -15.00
N PRO A 429 -26.48 -8.04 -16.33
CA PRO A 429 -27.64 -8.23 -17.19
C PRO A 429 -27.92 -9.71 -17.49
N ILE A 430 -27.06 -10.64 -17.03
CA ILE A 430 -27.14 -12.07 -17.34
C ILE A 430 -27.90 -12.82 -16.25
N ASP A 431 -27.54 -12.59 -14.99
CA ASP A 431 -28.03 -13.32 -13.82
C ASP A 431 -28.70 -12.43 -12.77
N GLU A 432 -28.82 -11.12 -13.05
CA GLU A 432 -29.41 -10.11 -12.17
C GLU A 432 -28.71 -9.95 -10.80
N PHE A 433 -27.55 -10.59 -10.61
CA PHE A 433 -26.71 -10.39 -9.43
C PHE A 433 -25.89 -9.12 -9.53
N TYR A 434 -25.24 -8.73 -8.44
CA TYR A 434 -24.54 -7.45 -8.32
C TYR A 434 -23.04 -7.64 -8.42
N ASP A 435 -22.41 -6.78 -9.20
CA ASP A 435 -20.97 -6.71 -9.38
C ASP A 435 -20.44 -5.33 -8.99
N ILE A 436 -19.16 -5.31 -8.64
CA ILE A 436 -18.34 -4.11 -8.68
C ILE A 436 -17.37 -4.18 -9.86
N ILE A 437 -17.32 -3.10 -10.64
CA ILE A 437 -16.34 -2.91 -11.72
C ILE A 437 -15.07 -2.34 -11.12
N LEU A 438 -13.99 -3.11 -11.19
CA LEU A 438 -12.67 -2.70 -10.71
C LEU A 438 -11.70 -2.65 -11.87
N LYS A 439 -10.75 -1.74 -11.75
CA LYS A 439 -9.58 -1.68 -12.61
C LYS A 439 -8.44 -2.49 -11.99
N ILE A 440 -8.12 -3.66 -12.56
CA ILE A 440 -6.92 -4.44 -12.18
C ILE A 440 -5.90 -4.49 -13.31
N PRO A 441 -4.60 -4.56 -12.99
CA PRO A 441 -3.57 -4.75 -14.01
C PRO A 441 -3.83 -6.04 -14.80
N LYS A 442 -3.86 -5.94 -16.14
CA LYS A 442 -4.02 -7.09 -17.06
C LYS A 442 -3.05 -8.26 -16.77
N SER A 443 -1.88 -7.91 -16.22
CA SER A 443 -0.94 -8.81 -15.55
C SER A 443 -0.21 -7.99 -14.48
N SER A 444 0.46 -8.61 -13.51
CA SER A 444 1.25 -7.90 -12.47
C SER A 444 2.28 -6.91 -13.02
N GLU A 445 2.57 -6.98 -14.32
CA GLU A 445 3.55 -6.20 -15.06
C GLU A 445 2.91 -5.26 -16.10
N ARG A 446 1.65 -4.79 -16.02
CA ARG A 446 1.10 -3.83 -17.02
C ARG A 446 0.52 -2.54 -16.42
N TYR A 447 0.70 -1.42 -17.13
CA TYR A 447 0.15 -0.09 -16.81
C TYR A 447 -1.37 -0.06 -16.97
N GLU A 448 -1.84 -0.71 -18.03
CA GLU A 448 -3.24 -0.74 -18.42
C GLU A 448 -3.99 -1.61 -17.43
N LEU A 449 -4.94 -0.96 -16.75
CA LEU A 449 -5.92 -1.64 -15.94
C LEU A 449 -7.06 -2.08 -16.86
N GLU A 450 -7.43 -3.35 -16.77
CA GLU A 450 -8.66 -3.84 -17.38
C GLU A 450 -9.79 -3.69 -16.39
N ASP A 451 -10.94 -3.27 -16.90
CA ASP A 451 -12.19 -3.32 -16.17
C ASP A 451 -12.58 -4.80 -16.02
N VAL A 452 -12.73 -5.22 -14.78
CA VAL A 452 -13.22 -6.55 -14.44
C VAL A 452 -14.42 -6.43 -13.53
N HIS A 453 -15.30 -7.40 -13.64
CA HIS A 453 -16.45 -7.56 -12.77
C HIS A 453 -16.07 -8.49 -11.61
N ARG A 454 -16.42 -8.09 -10.39
CA ARG A 454 -16.31 -8.95 -9.20
C ARG A 454 -17.64 -9.00 -8.49
N PRO A 455 -18.17 -10.20 -8.19
CA PRO A 455 -19.44 -10.32 -7.50
C PRO A 455 -19.36 -9.71 -6.11
N ILE A 456 -20.44 -9.05 -5.72
CA ILE A 456 -20.64 -8.48 -4.39
C ILE A 456 -22.03 -8.87 -3.86
N PRO A 457 -22.20 -8.96 -2.54
CA PRO A 457 -23.52 -9.10 -1.96
C PRO A 457 -24.43 -7.91 -2.29
N ASP A 458 -25.73 -8.19 -2.40
CA ASP A 458 -26.82 -7.20 -2.54
C ASP A 458 -26.69 -6.03 -1.53
N LEU A 459 -26.37 -6.35 -0.28
CA LEU A 459 -26.21 -5.37 0.78
C LEU A 459 -25.05 -4.40 0.49
N ILE A 460 -23.95 -4.90 -0.09
CA ILE A 460 -22.80 -4.08 -0.45
C ILE A 460 -23.11 -3.19 -1.64
N TYR A 461 -23.91 -3.69 -2.59
CA TYR A 461 -24.42 -2.91 -3.70
C TYR A 461 -25.27 -1.73 -3.20
N ASP A 462 -26.25 -2.00 -2.33
CA ASP A 462 -27.13 -0.97 -1.77
C ASP A 462 -26.38 0.10 -0.97
N TYR A 463 -25.45 -0.32 -0.11
CA TYR A 463 -24.61 0.63 0.64
C TYR A 463 -23.65 1.39 -0.30
N GLY A 464 -23.16 0.72 -1.33
CA GLY A 464 -22.35 1.33 -2.39
C GLY A 464 -23.10 2.46 -3.10
N LEU A 465 -24.33 2.23 -3.54
CA LEU A 465 -25.17 3.25 -4.18
C LEU A 465 -25.48 4.42 -3.24
N GLN A 466 -25.74 4.15 -1.96
CA GLN A 466 -25.94 5.19 -0.95
C GLN A 466 -24.67 6.05 -0.78
N PHE A 467 -23.50 5.42 -0.76
CA PHE A 467 -22.23 6.13 -0.67
C PHE A 467 -21.90 6.91 -1.96
N SER A 468 -22.19 6.35 -3.14
CA SER A 468 -22.08 7.08 -4.41
C SER A 468 -22.99 8.31 -4.43
N SER A 469 -24.20 8.21 -3.88
CA SER A 469 -25.13 9.33 -3.77
C SER A 469 -24.60 10.45 -2.87
N LEU A 470 -23.87 10.10 -1.80
CA LEU A 470 -23.17 11.09 -0.96
C LEU A 470 -22.10 11.84 -1.76
N ALA A 471 -21.29 11.11 -2.54
CA ALA A 471 -20.27 11.71 -3.39
C ALA A 471 -20.91 12.68 -4.39
N CYS A 472 -21.98 12.28 -5.08
CA CYS A 472 -22.74 13.14 -6.00
C CYS A 472 -23.25 14.40 -5.29
N LEU A 473 -23.85 14.26 -4.10
CA LEU A 473 -24.39 15.39 -3.34
C LEU A 473 -23.31 16.43 -3.00
N ILE A 474 -22.12 15.98 -2.59
CA ILE A 474 -21.01 16.86 -2.24
C ILE A 474 -20.42 17.50 -3.50
N GLU A 475 -20.30 16.74 -4.58
CA GLU A 475 -19.83 17.20 -5.89
C GLU A 475 -20.76 18.26 -6.48
N ASP A 476 -22.07 18.05 -6.40
CA ASP A 476 -23.11 18.99 -6.85
C ASP A 476 -23.10 20.29 -6.05
N ARG A 477 -22.93 20.21 -4.72
CA ARG A 477 -22.71 21.41 -3.90
C ARG A 477 -21.48 22.19 -4.36
N ARG A 478 -20.45 21.48 -4.81
CA ARG A 478 -19.17 22.01 -5.28
C ARG A 478 -19.16 22.34 -6.78
N SER A 479 -20.32 22.26 -7.47
CA SER A 479 -20.45 22.43 -8.92
C SER A 479 -19.38 21.66 -9.72
N LEU A 480 -19.00 20.47 -9.25
CA LEU A 480 -18.05 19.61 -9.93
C LEU A 480 -18.79 18.85 -11.05
N VAL A 481 -18.91 19.49 -12.21
CA VAL A 481 -19.51 18.88 -13.40
C VAL A 481 -18.46 18.03 -14.10
N ALA A 482 -18.63 16.71 -14.08
CA ALA A 482 -17.85 15.76 -14.85
C ALA A 482 -18.69 14.51 -15.15
N ASP A 483 -18.26 13.74 -16.15
CA ASP A 483 -18.88 12.47 -16.50
C ASP A 483 -18.72 11.46 -15.34
N GLU A 484 -19.74 10.63 -15.11
CA GLU A 484 -19.74 9.60 -14.06
C GLU A 484 -18.57 8.62 -14.16
N ASN A 485 -18.13 8.34 -15.38
CA ASN A 485 -17.01 7.45 -15.68
C ASN A 485 -15.65 8.13 -15.40
N GLU A 486 -15.61 9.45 -15.28
CA GLU A 486 -14.39 10.19 -14.97
C GLU A 486 -14.15 10.32 -13.47
N LEU A 487 -15.20 10.44 -12.67
CA LEU A 487 -15.14 10.63 -11.22
C LEU A 487 -14.93 9.32 -10.45
N TYR A 488 -14.26 9.43 -9.30
CA TYR A 488 -13.94 8.30 -8.45
C TYR A 488 -14.92 8.22 -7.27
N LEU A 489 -15.24 6.99 -6.85
CA LEU A 489 -16.06 6.73 -5.66
C LEU A 489 -15.45 7.37 -4.40
N PHE A 490 -14.12 7.28 -4.28
CA PHE A 490 -13.34 7.86 -3.20
C PHE A 490 -12.50 9.03 -3.71
N SER A 491 -13.15 10.12 -4.12
CA SER A 491 -12.51 11.32 -4.64
C SER A 491 -12.13 12.33 -3.53
N ASN A 492 -11.27 13.30 -3.83
CA ASN A 492 -10.90 14.35 -2.89
C ASN A 492 -12.08 15.30 -2.57
N SER A 493 -13.18 15.25 -3.33
CA SER A 493 -14.42 16.00 -3.06
C SER A 493 -15.04 15.62 -1.71
N ILE A 494 -14.94 14.36 -1.29
CA ILE A 494 -15.45 13.87 -0.01
C ILE A 494 -14.41 13.95 1.12
N SER A 495 -13.27 14.60 0.88
CA SER A 495 -12.29 14.81 1.93
C SER A 495 -12.84 15.72 3.03
N TYR A 496 -12.37 15.51 4.25
CA TYR A 496 -12.76 16.26 5.44
C TYR A 496 -12.68 17.79 5.26
N ARG A 497 -11.66 18.27 4.52
CA ARG A 497 -11.51 19.69 4.19
C ARG A 497 -12.53 20.15 3.15
N ALA A 498 -12.84 19.32 2.16
CA ALA A 498 -13.74 19.66 1.06
C ALA A 498 -15.21 19.74 1.51
N ILE A 499 -15.63 18.89 2.46
CA ILE A 499 -17.01 18.87 2.98
C ILE A 499 -17.41 20.20 3.63
N SER A 500 -16.46 20.88 4.28
CA SER A 500 -16.71 22.13 4.98
C SER A 500 -16.27 23.37 4.18
N SER A 501 -15.64 23.21 3.01
CA SER A 501 -15.20 24.36 2.21
C SER A 501 -16.33 24.90 1.33
N GLY A 502 -16.56 26.22 1.40
CA GLY A 502 -17.63 26.89 0.65
C GLY A 502 -17.24 27.43 -0.73
N ARG A 503 -15.94 27.59 -1.03
CA ARG A 503 -15.51 28.19 -2.31
C ARG A 503 -15.50 27.16 -3.44
N LEU A 504 -16.35 27.38 -4.44
CA LEU A 504 -16.37 26.66 -5.72
C LEU A 504 -15.07 26.83 -6.54
N ASP A 505 -14.33 27.92 -6.31
CA ASP A 505 -13.28 28.41 -7.20
C ASP A 505 -12.02 28.85 -6.44
N ASP A 506 -11.54 28.02 -5.50
CA ASP A 506 -10.22 28.20 -4.86
C ASP A 506 -9.06 27.67 -5.73
N GLY A 507 -9.32 27.41 -7.01
CA GLY A 507 -8.39 26.72 -7.91
C GLY A 507 -8.25 25.22 -7.64
N ALA A 508 -9.00 24.65 -6.68
CA ALA A 508 -8.93 23.23 -6.34
C ALA A 508 -9.88 22.33 -7.15
N GLY A 509 -10.72 22.89 -8.04
CA GLY A 509 -11.80 22.16 -8.74
C GLY A 509 -11.35 20.82 -9.33
N ASP A 510 -10.30 20.84 -10.15
CA ASP A 510 -9.77 19.62 -10.80
C ASP A 510 -9.03 18.70 -9.84
N TYR A 511 -8.39 19.25 -8.79
CA TYR A 511 -7.77 18.43 -7.75
C TYR A 511 -8.82 17.60 -6.99
N LEU A 512 -10.02 18.13 -6.75
CA LEU A 512 -11.10 17.41 -6.07
C LEU A 512 -11.59 16.19 -6.86
N LYS A 513 -11.42 16.19 -8.18
CA LYS A 513 -11.73 15.06 -9.05
C LYS A 513 -10.73 13.92 -8.91
N THR A 514 -9.57 14.12 -8.26
CA THR A 514 -8.57 13.05 -8.07
C THR A 514 -8.96 12.09 -6.94
N PRO A 515 -8.48 10.83 -6.96
CA PRO A 515 -8.68 9.90 -5.85
C PRO A 515 -8.06 10.37 -4.53
N LEU A 516 -8.68 10.01 -3.40
CA LEU A 516 -8.12 10.18 -2.06
C LEU A 516 -6.70 9.57 -1.97
N GLY A 517 -5.82 10.23 -1.21
CA GLY A 517 -4.46 9.76 -0.97
C GLY A 517 -4.41 8.50 -0.09
N PHE A 518 -3.36 7.69 -0.22
CA PHE A 518 -3.16 6.49 0.60
C PHE A 518 -3.14 6.80 2.09
N ASP A 519 -2.40 7.83 2.50
CA ASP A 519 -2.29 8.22 3.92
C ASP A 519 -3.64 8.68 4.48
N TYR A 520 -4.44 9.39 3.68
CA TYR A 520 -5.77 9.83 4.10
C TYR A 520 -6.68 8.64 4.40
N ILE A 521 -6.71 7.64 3.51
CA ILE A 521 -7.47 6.40 3.74
C ILE A 521 -6.95 5.68 4.98
N LYS A 522 -5.63 5.56 5.13
CA LYS A 522 -5.02 4.95 6.33
C LYS A 522 -5.49 5.65 7.61
N PHE A 523 -5.48 6.98 7.66
CA PHE A 523 -5.96 7.72 8.83
C PHE A 523 -7.46 7.52 9.08
N CYS A 524 -8.28 7.37 8.04
CA CYS A 524 -9.69 7.05 8.20
C CYS A 524 -9.87 5.64 8.80
N LEU A 525 -9.09 4.66 8.35
CA LEU A 525 -9.10 3.31 8.92
C LEU A 525 -8.61 3.29 10.37
N ASP A 526 -7.52 3.99 10.67
CA ASP A 526 -6.96 4.09 12.03
C ASP A 526 -8.02 4.68 12.98
N MET A 527 -8.65 5.79 12.59
CA MET A 527 -9.73 6.44 13.34
C MET A 527 -10.96 5.54 13.52
N PHE A 528 -11.32 4.76 12.49
CA PHE A 528 -12.44 3.84 12.58
C PHE A 528 -12.20 2.73 13.59
N GLN A 529 -10.96 2.20 13.68
CA GLN A 529 -10.63 1.18 14.69
C GLN A 529 -10.79 1.71 16.12
N ASP A 530 -10.44 2.97 16.36
CA ASP A 530 -10.60 3.62 17.66
C ASP A 530 -12.08 3.94 17.95
N TRP A 531 -12.83 4.41 16.95
CA TRP A 531 -14.26 4.71 17.08
C TRP A 531 -15.11 3.46 17.36
N CYS A 532 -14.89 2.37 16.62
CA CYS A 532 -15.66 1.14 16.81
C CYS A 532 -15.23 0.33 18.03
N ASN A 533 -14.26 0.85 18.80
CA ASN A 533 -13.64 0.14 19.90
C ASN A 533 -13.24 -1.32 19.54
N SER A 534 -12.59 -1.48 18.38
CA SER A 534 -11.94 -2.74 17.98
C SER A 534 -11.15 -3.41 19.13
N PRO A 535 -11.17 -4.75 19.28
CA PRO A 535 -10.53 -5.44 20.40
C PRO A 535 -9.06 -5.06 20.61
N LEU A 536 -8.66 -5.01 21.89
CA LEU A 536 -7.25 -4.82 22.27
C LEU A 536 -6.56 -6.18 22.41
N ILE A 537 -5.28 -6.22 22.05
CA ILE A 537 -4.38 -7.36 22.20
C ILE A 537 -3.20 -6.84 23.03
N ASP A 538 -3.05 -7.36 24.25
CA ASP A 538 -2.01 -6.93 25.20
C ASP A 538 -1.96 -5.40 25.42
N GLY A 539 -3.14 -4.78 25.54
CA GLY A 539 -3.27 -3.33 25.71
C GLY A 539 -2.96 -2.50 24.46
N LYS A 540 -2.64 -3.13 23.33
CA LYS A 540 -2.43 -2.50 22.02
C LYS A 540 -3.64 -2.73 21.10
N ARG A 541 -3.80 -1.89 20.09
CA ARG A 541 -4.91 -2.02 19.11
C ARG A 541 -4.38 -2.45 17.76
N TRP A 542 -5.09 -3.35 17.09
CA TRP A 542 -4.72 -3.74 15.74
C TRP A 542 -5.26 -2.74 14.71
N TYR A 543 -4.39 -1.87 14.20
CA TYR A 543 -4.76 -0.89 13.18
C TYR A 543 -4.69 -1.50 11.77
N CYS A 544 -5.83 -2.02 11.31
CA CYS A 544 -5.95 -2.78 10.06
C CYS A 544 -5.62 -1.94 8.82
N THR A 545 -4.90 -2.55 7.87
CA THR A 545 -4.61 -1.97 6.54
C THR A 545 -5.36 -2.69 5.42
N THR A 546 -5.53 -2.04 4.26
CA THR A 546 -6.18 -2.63 3.08
C THR A 546 -5.56 -3.97 2.66
N HIS A 547 -4.23 -4.10 2.71
CA HIS A 547 -3.55 -5.34 2.33
C HIS A 547 -3.83 -6.48 3.33
N GLN A 548 -4.04 -6.15 4.61
CA GLN A 548 -4.37 -7.14 5.62
C GLN A 548 -5.80 -7.67 5.46
N PHE A 549 -6.77 -6.85 5.06
CA PHE A 549 -8.12 -7.34 4.68
C PHE A 549 -8.08 -8.24 3.45
N ARG A 550 -7.30 -7.87 2.42
CA ARG A 550 -7.09 -8.73 1.25
C ARG A 550 -6.47 -10.08 1.63
N ARG A 551 -5.47 -10.09 2.53
CA ARG A 551 -4.87 -11.33 3.03
C ARG A 551 -5.87 -12.14 3.87
N PHE A 552 -6.61 -11.49 4.76
CA PHE A 552 -7.65 -12.11 5.58
C PHE A 552 -8.70 -12.80 4.72
N PHE A 553 -9.21 -12.12 3.67
CA PHE A 553 -10.13 -12.74 2.71
C PHE A 553 -9.52 -13.96 2.03
N ALA A 554 -8.28 -13.87 1.53
CA ALA A 554 -7.63 -14.98 0.85
C ALA A 554 -7.51 -16.22 1.75
N VAL A 555 -7.09 -16.01 3.00
CA VAL A 555 -7.01 -17.06 4.02
C VAL A 555 -8.41 -17.62 4.33
N LEU A 556 -9.40 -16.75 4.55
CA LEU A 556 -10.76 -17.17 4.90
C LEU A 556 -11.42 -17.97 3.76
N TYR A 557 -11.34 -17.48 2.53
CA TYR A 557 -11.89 -18.11 1.34
C TYR A 557 -11.25 -19.47 1.09
N PHE A 558 -9.93 -19.55 1.19
CA PHE A 558 -9.20 -20.80 1.03
C PHE A 558 -9.65 -21.85 2.04
N ASN A 559 -9.77 -21.47 3.33
CA ASN A 559 -10.22 -22.38 4.38
C ASN A 559 -11.70 -22.80 4.24
N PHE A 560 -12.58 -21.96 3.71
CA PHE A 560 -14.00 -22.31 3.52
C PHE A 560 -14.31 -23.07 2.23
N SER A 561 -13.40 -23.07 1.26
CA SER A 561 -13.60 -23.74 -0.03
C SER A 561 -13.06 -25.16 -0.06
N ASP A 562 -12.72 -25.74 1.10
CA ASP A 562 -12.12 -27.08 1.26
C ASP A 562 -11.03 -27.35 0.20
N ASP A 563 -10.14 -26.36 0.01
CA ASP A 563 -9.03 -26.36 -0.94
C ASP A 563 -9.36 -26.48 -2.44
N GLN A 564 -10.64 -26.51 -2.83
CA GLN A 564 -11.08 -26.55 -4.24
C GLN A 564 -11.15 -25.16 -4.89
N GLY A 565 -11.18 -24.09 -4.08
CA GLY A 565 -11.41 -22.72 -4.55
C GLY A 565 -10.16 -21.94 -5.01
N LEU A 566 -9.00 -22.57 -5.20
CA LEU A 566 -7.75 -21.81 -5.43
C LEU A 566 -7.74 -21.08 -6.78
N GLU A 567 -8.31 -21.68 -7.83
CA GLU A 567 -8.41 -21.06 -9.15
C GLU A 567 -9.39 -19.89 -9.14
N GLU A 568 -10.54 -20.06 -8.47
CA GLU A 568 -11.55 -19.04 -8.23
C GLU A 568 -10.98 -17.89 -7.42
N LEU A 569 -10.23 -18.19 -6.35
CA LEU A 569 -9.54 -17.20 -5.54
C LEU A 569 -8.47 -16.46 -6.35
N SER A 570 -7.71 -17.17 -7.19
CA SER A 570 -6.70 -16.57 -8.06
C SER A 570 -7.34 -15.62 -9.09
N TRP A 571 -8.44 -16.05 -9.70
CA TRP A 571 -9.27 -15.20 -10.57
C TRP A 571 -9.79 -13.99 -9.81
N PHE A 572 -10.41 -14.20 -8.65
CA PHE A 572 -11.00 -13.15 -7.83
C PHE A 572 -9.97 -12.10 -7.41
N MET A 573 -8.79 -12.54 -6.96
CA MET A 573 -7.69 -11.67 -6.56
C MET A 573 -6.93 -11.04 -7.75
N GLY A 574 -7.13 -11.52 -8.97
CA GLY A 574 -6.39 -11.08 -10.15
C GLY A 574 -4.90 -11.43 -10.05
N HIS A 575 -4.60 -12.68 -9.71
CA HIS A 575 -3.26 -13.27 -9.74
C HIS A 575 -3.05 -14.02 -11.04
N SER A 576 -1.88 -13.84 -11.65
CA SER A 576 -1.50 -14.50 -12.90
C SER A 576 -0.81 -15.86 -12.68
N ASN A 577 -0.49 -16.21 -11.43
CA ASN A 577 0.10 -17.48 -11.04
C ASN A 577 -0.52 -17.93 -9.71
N LEU A 578 -0.89 -19.21 -9.62
CA LEU A 578 -1.40 -19.87 -8.42
C LEU A 578 -0.39 -19.81 -7.26
N ASP A 579 0.92 -19.83 -7.52
CA ASP A 579 1.94 -19.70 -6.46
C ASP A 579 1.81 -18.38 -5.69
N GLN A 580 1.38 -17.30 -6.37
CA GLN A 580 1.12 -16.03 -5.70
C GLN A 580 -0.10 -16.15 -4.79
N THR A 581 -1.18 -16.75 -5.28
CA THR A 581 -2.40 -17.01 -4.49
C THR A 581 -2.10 -17.90 -3.29
N PHE A 582 -1.32 -18.95 -3.51
CA PHE A 582 -0.84 -19.85 -2.46
C PHE A 582 0.01 -19.11 -1.45
N TYR A 583 1.00 -18.29 -1.84
CA TYR A 583 1.79 -17.49 -0.89
C TYR A 583 0.95 -16.53 -0.03
N TYR A 584 -0.16 -16.01 -0.56
CA TYR A 584 -1.11 -15.17 0.19
C TYR A 584 -1.97 -15.97 1.17
N ALA A 585 -2.43 -17.16 0.77
CA ALA A 585 -3.23 -18.07 1.58
C ALA A 585 -2.39 -18.88 2.58
N GLU A 586 -1.12 -19.11 2.28
CA GLU A 586 -0.16 -19.86 3.08
C GLU A 586 0.26 -19.02 4.29
N ILE A 587 -0.15 -19.50 5.45
CA ILE A 587 0.12 -18.90 6.73
C ILE A 587 1.48 -19.43 7.19
N SER A 588 2.46 -18.55 7.41
CA SER A 588 3.53 -18.86 8.36
C SER A 588 2.85 -18.94 9.72
N PRO A 589 2.67 -20.13 10.31
CA PRO A 589 1.77 -20.35 11.43
C PRO A 589 2.27 -19.59 12.67
N ASN A 590 1.38 -18.81 13.27
CA ASN A 590 1.49 -18.39 14.66
C ASN A 590 0.80 -19.45 15.55
N ASP A 591 0.87 -19.29 16.87
CA ASP A 591 0.34 -20.27 17.83
C ASP A 591 -1.17 -20.53 17.67
N GLU A 592 -1.97 -19.51 17.31
CA GLU A 592 -3.41 -19.66 17.04
C GLU A 592 -3.71 -20.57 15.83
N TRP A 593 -2.84 -20.58 14.82
CA TRP A 593 -3.00 -21.45 13.64
C TRP A 593 -2.39 -22.84 13.84
N ILE A 594 -1.39 -22.98 14.72
CA ILE A 594 -0.94 -24.29 15.20
C ILE A 594 -2.10 -24.97 15.92
N GLU A 595 -2.82 -24.23 16.78
CA GLU A 595 -4.01 -24.71 17.48
C GLU A 595 -5.13 -25.12 16.50
N GLU A 596 -5.42 -24.31 15.46
CA GLU A 596 -6.44 -24.69 14.46
C GLU A 596 -6.03 -25.89 13.59
N ALA A 597 -4.74 -26.03 13.28
CA ALA A 597 -4.21 -27.22 12.60
C ALA A 597 -4.33 -28.47 13.49
N GLU A 598 -4.05 -28.35 14.79
CA GLU A 598 -4.22 -29.40 15.78
C GLU A 598 -5.68 -29.81 15.93
N ASN A 599 -6.59 -28.85 16.02
CA ASN A 599 -8.04 -29.06 16.03
C ASN A 599 -8.51 -29.74 14.74
N THR A 600 -7.93 -29.39 13.60
CA THR A 600 -8.25 -30.03 12.31
C THR A 600 -7.77 -31.48 12.24
N ILE A 601 -6.54 -31.76 12.70
CA ILE A 601 -6.04 -33.14 12.84
C ILE A 601 -6.94 -33.95 13.78
N ALA A 602 -7.37 -33.35 14.89
CA ALA A 602 -8.26 -33.99 15.86
C ALA A 602 -9.64 -34.32 15.26
N ARG A 603 -10.25 -33.37 14.54
CA ARG A 603 -11.54 -33.57 13.82
C ARG A 603 -11.45 -34.64 12.73
N ILE A 604 -10.37 -34.64 11.94
CA ILE A 604 -10.13 -35.67 10.90
C ILE A 604 -9.85 -37.03 11.58
N GLY A 605 -9.05 -37.05 12.64
CA GLY A 605 -8.71 -38.23 13.42
C GLY A 605 -9.94 -38.89 14.05
N ALA A 606 -10.89 -38.09 14.56
CA ALA A 606 -12.17 -38.56 15.10
C ALA A 606 -13.09 -39.14 14.02
N THR A 607 -12.94 -38.73 12.76
CA THR A 607 -13.71 -39.27 11.63
C THR A 607 -13.10 -40.58 11.12
N LEU A 608 -13.59 -41.72 11.61
CA LEU A 608 -13.05 -43.06 11.33
C LEU A 608 -12.87 -43.40 9.83
N ASN A 609 -13.69 -42.82 8.94
CA ASN A 609 -13.67 -43.10 7.50
C ASN A 609 -12.76 -42.16 6.69
N LYS A 610 -12.15 -41.14 7.31
CA LYS A 610 -11.22 -40.23 6.62
C LYS A 610 -9.77 -40.67 6.84
N ILE A 611 -9.00 -40.70 5.77
CA ILE A 611 -7.55 -40.93 5.81
C ILE A 611 -6.90 -39.60 6.21
N ILE A 612 -6.00 -39.65 7.19
CA ILE A 612 -5.14 -38.51 7.49
C ILE A 612 -3.86 -38.64 6.68
N HIS A 613 -3.53 -37.59 5.94
CA HIS A 613 -2.27 -37.48 5.23
C HIS A 613 -1.31 -36.73 6.12
N GLY A 614 -0.23 -37.39 6.49
CA GLY A 614 0.82 -36.74 7.25
C GLY A 614 2.05 -37.62 7.40
N ASP A 615 3.07 -37.08 8.05
CA ASP A 615 4.27 -37.86 8.35
C ASP A 615 3.95 -39.08 9.23
N ASN A 616 4.93 -39.99 9.34
CA ASN A 616 4.74 -41.23 10.10
C ASN A 616 4.29 -40.96 11.54
N THR A 617 4.74 -39.86 12.13
CA THR A 617 4.42 -39.48 13.51
C THR A 617 2.93 -39.13 13.66
N ILE A 618 2.39 -38.31 12.76
CA ILE A 618 0.99 -37.89 12.79
C ILE A 618 0.07 -39.07 12.48
N GLN A 619 0.43 -39.90 11.50
CA GLN A 619 -0.31 -41.13 11.22
C GLN A 619 -0.33 -42.06 12.44
N ASP A 620 0.80 -42.21 13.14
CA ASP A 620 0.89 -43.03 14.35
C ASP A 620 0.07 -42.48 15.51
N ILE A 621 0.02 -41.17 15.71
CA ILE A 621 -0.83 -40.53 16.72
C ILE A 621 -2.31 -40.85 16.46
N VAL A 622 -2.79 -40.61 15.23
CA VAL A 622 -4.19 -40.86 14.87
C VAL A 622 -4.53 -42.34 14.95
N ASN A 623 -3.63 -43.22 14.51
CA ASN A 623 -3.84 -44.66 14.59
C ASN A 623 -3.87 -45.16 16.04
N ARG A 624 -3.04 -44.60 16.94
CA ARG A 624 -3.09 -44.91 18.38
C ARG A 624 -4.40 -44.46 19.02
N ALA A 625 -4.88 -43.27 18.68
CA ALA A 625 -6.17 -42.77 19.17
C ALA A 625 -7.33 -43.67 18.68
N ARG A 626 -7.37 -44.02 17.39
CA ARG A 626 -8.40 -44.89 16.80
C ARG A 626 -8.38 -46.33 17.35
N LYS A 627 -7.22 -46.83 17.80
CA LYS A 627 -7.11 -48.15 18.46
C LYS A 627 -7.59 -48.15 19.91
N SER A 628 -7.55 -46.99 20.57
CA SER A 628 -7.87 -46.89 22.00
C SER A 628 -9.33 -46.51 22.26
N SER A 629 -10.01 -45.87 21.30
CA SER A 629 -11.44 -45.59 21.39
C SER A 629 -12.11 -45.58 20.02
N THR A 630 -13.39 -45.95 19.96
CA THR A 630 -14.24 -45.82 18.76
C THR A 630 -15.29 -44.72 18.91
N VAL A 631 -15.27 -43.99 20.03
CA VAL A 631 -16.24 -42.94 20.35
C VAL A 631 -15.72 -41.60 19.85
N TYR A 632 -16.45 -41.00 18.89
CA TYR A 632 -16.07 -39.76 18.19
C TYR A 632 -15.66 -38.62 19.14
N THR A 633 -16.47 -38.34 20.17
CA THR A 633 -16.24 -37.24 21.14
C THR A 633 -15.01 -37.47 22.03
N VAL A 634 -14.57 -38.73 22.18
CA VAL A 634 -13.38 -39.09 22.96
C VAL A 634 -12.13 -39.04 22.08
N LEU A 635 -12.27 -39.37 20.79
CA LEU A 635 -11.16 -39.41 19.85
C LEU A 635 -10.56 -38.04 19.58
N GLU A 636 -11.38 -37.00 19.49
CA GLU A 636 -10.91 -35.63 19.24
C GLU A 636 -9.99 -35.15 20.37
N GLY A 637 -10.44 -35.27 21.63
CA GLY A 637 -9.62 -34.91 22.79
C GLY A 637 -8.35 -35.76 22.90
N LEU A 638 -8.43 -37.06 22.62
CA LEU A 638 -7.28 -37.96 22.71
C LEU A 638 -6.21 -37.68 21.64
N VAL A 639 -6.61 -37.32 20.43
CA VAL A 639 -5.66 -36.92 19.38
C VAL A 639 -4.95 -35.62 19.77
N HIS A 640 -5.69 -34.66 20.34
CA HIS A 640 -5.13 -33.41 20.83
C HIS A 640 -4.11 -33.63 21.96
N ASP A 641 -4.43 -34.50 22.92
CA ASP A 641 -3.53 -34.84 24.04
C ASP A 641 -2.23 -35.49 23.54
N LEU A 642 -2.32 -36.40 22.57
CA LEU A 642 -1.17 -37.09 22.00
C LEU A 642 -0.27 -36.16 21.15
N ILE A 643 -0.84 -35.17 20.48
CA ILE A 643 -0.07 -34.13 19.79
C ILE A 643 0.65 -33.26 20.81
N THR A 644 -0.05 -32.84 21.87
CA THR A 644 0.51 -32.03 22.95
C THR A 644 1.66 -32.76 23.66
N GLU A 645 1.50 -34.05 23.94
CA GLU A 645 2.55 -34.90 24.51
C GLU A 645 3.78 -34.98 23.61
N HIS A 646 3.58 -35.16 22.29
CA HIS A 646 4.70 -35.22 21.34
C HIS A 646 5.45 -33.89 21.26
N LYS A 647 4.73 -32.76 21.20
CA LYS A 647 5.33 -31.41 21.21
C LYS A 647 6.19 -31.18 22.44
N ASN A 648 5.65 -31.50 23.63
CA ASN A 648 6.37 -31.34 24.89
C ASN A 648 7.63 -32.21 24.96
N ARG A 649 7.62 -33.37 24.29
CA ARG A 649 8.76 -34.28 24.27
C ARG A 649 9.84 -33.90 23.26
N THR A 650 9.48 -33.35 22.10
CA THR A 650 10.42 -33.16 20.97
C THR A 650 10.74 -31.70 20.66
N GLY A 651 9.97 -30.73 21.17
CA GLY A 651 10.09 -29.33 20.80
C GLY A 651 9.67 -29.03 19.35
N GLN A 652 9.06 -30.00 18.67
CA GLN A 652 8.57 -29.84 17.31
C GLN A 652 7.20 -29.16 17.28
N VAL A 653 6.91 -28.46 16.19
CA VAL A 653 5.62 -27.83 15.93
C VAL A 653 4.94 -28.51 14.74
N VAL A 654 3.62 -28.62 14.81
CA VAL A 654 2.80 -29.11 13.69
C VAL A 654 2.85 -28.08 12.56
N ARG A 655 3.08 -28.58 11.36
CA ARG A 655 3.05 -27.84 10.09
C ARG A 655 2.19 -28.62 9.10
N PHE A 656 1.80 -27.98 8.02
CA PHE A 656 1.08 -28.63 6.95
C PHE A 656 1.41 -28.01 5.60
N TYR A 657 1.36 -28.82 4.54
CA TYR A 657 1.42 -28.37 3.15
C TYR A 657 0.46 -29.21 2.32
N LYS A 658 0.05 -28.70 1.16
CA LYS A 658 -0.88 -29.41 0.28
C LYS A 658 -0.10 -30.38 -0.63
N ILE A 659 -0.60 -31.60 -0.76
CA ILE A 659 -0.13 -32.59 -1.76
C ILE A 659 -1.11 -32.65 -2.95
N ASP A 660 -0.66 -33.21 -4.08
CA ASP A 660 -1.50 -33.40 -5.26
C ASP A 660 -2.80 -34.14 -4.90
N ASN A 661 -3.94 -33.73 -5.48
CA ASN A 661 -5.32 -34.21 -5.24
C ASN A 661 -6.12 -33.60 -4.06
N ASN A 662 -5.85 -32.36 -3.65
CA ASN A 662 -6.65 -31.66 -2.63
C ASN A 662 -6.60 -32.26 -1.22
N GLU A 663 -5.51 -32.95 -0.89
CA GLU A 663 -5.28 -33.50 0.44
C GLU A 663 -4.22 -32.67 1.18
N VAL A 664 -4.44 -32.46 2.48
CA VAL A 664 -3.50 -31.71 3.35
C VAL A 664 -2.56 -32.69 4.02
N PHE A 665 -1.25 -32.55 3.78
CA PHE A 665 -0.22 -33.31 4.45
C PHE A 665 0.25 -32.58 5.69
N PHE A 666 -0.03 -33.14 6.86
CA PHE A 666 0.45 -32.64 8.14
C PHE A 666 1.83 -33.21 8.46
N TYR A 667 2.72 -32.46 9.09
CA TYR A 667 4.03 -32.96 9.51
C TYR A 667 4.53 -32.21 10.74
N PHE A 668 5.40 -32.84 11.51
CA PHE A 668 6.15 -32.16 12.55
C PHE A 668 7.43 -31.58 11.98
N LYS A 669 7.71 -30.32 12.33
CA LYS A 669 8.99 -29.66 12.03
C LYS A 669 9.61 -29.18 13.33
N ASN A 670 10.94 -29.22 13.43
CA ASN A 670 11.63 -28.54 14.52
C ASN A 670 11.26 -27.05 14.49
N ASN A 671 11.15 -26.44 15.66
CA ASN A 671 10.91 -25.00 15.75
C ASN A 671 12.21 -24.32 15.30
N ASP A 672 12.31 -23.95 14.03
CA ASP A 672 13.55 -23.41 13.43
C ASP A 672 13.90 -22.05 14.05
N GLY A 673 14.57 -22.12 15.20
CA GLY A 673 15.52 -21.12 15.69
C GLY A 673 16.98 -21.54 15.47
N GLU A 674 17.23 -22.68 14.83
CA GLU A 674 18.59 -23.11 14.44
C GLU A 674 18.58 -23.65 13.01
N THR A 675 19.46 -23.05 12.21
CA THR A 675 19.87 -23.46 10.87
C THR A 675 20.34 -24.92 10.84
N ASP A 676 20.03 -25.63 9.75
CA ASP A 676 20.94 -26.65 9.24
C ASP A 676 20.75 -26.84 7.72
N GLY A 677 21.85 -26.63 6.99
CA GLY A 677 22.09 -27.09 5.61
C GLY A 677 22.03 -26.06 4.50
#